data_AF-M0CNU7-F1
#
_entry.id   AF-M0CNU7-F1
#
_cell.length_a   1.000
_cell.length_b   1.000
_cell.length_c   1.000
_cell.angle_alpha   90.00
_cell.angle_beta   90.00
_cell.angle_gamma   90.00
#
_symmetry.space_group_name_H-M   'P 1'
#
loop_
_entity.id
_entity.type
_entity.pdbx_description
1 polymer ?
#
loop_
_entity_poly.entity_id
_entity_poly.type
_entity_poly.pdbx_seq_one_letter_code
_entity_poly.pdbx_strand_id
1 'polypeptide(L)'
;MAAGALGAATATAQTDGERSKWSNPETWDGSPPERGDKVTIEEGDHVVLDTSPPPLNGVLVNGTLEFADGSIVESTDDSNGDGGDDESSDSGDGGDDSSSGDGDGNDGGGSGSGDGGDTGAESSCAPAWDPETVYRDGDEATYDGTRWEAEWWTRGDEPGARRYGPWTELGPCEETGDGGGDGESAEASVGVDAPETESADDDARFDGDAAACAQRWRPSDSHETAYRSGDVVSYGGKNWEAQWYTQDDEPGEAQVWQEVESCSIVPGGDDGEDVDLELTTTWLLAEGSNALVRIGSEDDPYEHDARIALVGLGGENVRGEGAEAIGTKLLGTWDGGSIEIHGASRDKTDWTQLDAHADAGTETLTLANAADWEAGDRIAIAPSGSDPWQAERRTVASVSGNQVTLEEPLDHDHYGAVETHAGTELDMRAEVGLLTRNVELRGDDLSYADRDRGVDSEYAAGFGGHAIFADPGRVRIEGLEAFRCGQSGLQARYPLHFHHAGDQEGSYLRHNSVWHSFNRGINAHGTGNVEIERNVVFDTIGHSYLVEQGLPEEEGNVFRENLAMLTKVVRERDRAFGGNLANPGDVRRRPKQQNAFRPAAFWISNPNNTLVGNHAAGGYGAMGFFYDGHDETDVGLDAAQFDVQFEDNVAHSYSVRPQRQLDGYTGDVGEDELLRSWRISHYQHICQGIGLMMQLEPMEIDPDEIPSDRSDRLAGFTAYKCEHSGVWTEFQTSVLEDSVIADFNIGHFAMGGSETRNTVFVGRDGTDNDIAPPPTRFKTGGPDLEGPAMHDATNGGRYEKAEPTTSNVEYVDVDRRHNSRLTPSARTTDE
;
A
#
# COMPACT_ATOMS: atom_id res chain seq x y z
N MET A 1 -7.19 15.13 45.86
CA MET A 1 -8.56 15.08 45.31
C MET A 1 -8.42 15.28 43.80
N ALA A 2 -7.63 14.43 43.12
CA ALA A 2 -8.02 13.13 42.56
C ALA A 2 -9.07 13.30 41.45
N ALA A 3 -8.59 13.68 40.26
CA ALA A 3 -9.21 13.36 38.99
C ALA A 3 -8.62 12.00 38.56
N GLY A 4 -9.47 11.02 38.27
CA GLY A 4 -9.05 9.71 37.79
C GLY A 4 -8.54 9.83 36.36
N ALA A 5 -7.24 9.69 36.18
CA ALA A 5 -6.60 9.44 34.90
C ALA A 5 -6.59 7.93 34.68
N LEU A 6 -7.11 7.49 33.53
CA LEU A 6 -6.53 6.38 32.79
C LEU A 6 -5.86 7.05 31.60
N GLY A 7 -4.63 7.53 31.82
CA GLY A 7 -3.77 8.04 30.77
C GLY A 7 -2.86 6.90 30.33
N ALA A 8 -2.68 6.72 29.02
CA ALA A 8 -1.69 5.82 28.47
C ALA A 8 -0.34 6.02 29.18
N ALA A 9 0.24 4.95 29.70
CA ALA A 9 1.56 5.03 30.30
C ALA A 9 2.61 5.30 29.21
N THR A 10 3.60 6.12 29.55
CA THR A 10 4.73 6.43 28.68
C THR A 10 5.96 5.78 29.28
N ALA A 11 6.61 4.90 28.52
CA ALA A 11 7.88 4.28 28.90
C ALA A 11 9.03 5.01 28.20
N THR A 12 10.08 5.33 28.96
CA THR A 12 11.25 6.08 28.45
C THR A 12 12.52 5.28 28.72
N ALA A 13 13.38 5.15 27.72
CA ALA A 13 14.67 4.47 27.86
C ALA A 13 15.65 5.26 28.75
N GLN A 14 16.58 4.56 29.40
CA GLN A 14 17.62 5.12 30.27
C GLN A 14 18.96 4.38 30.05
N THR A 15 19.62 4.61 28.93
CA THR A 15 20.82 3.83 28.55
C THR A 15 22.14 4.60 28.65
N ASP A 16 22.09 5.92 28.83
CA ASP A 16 23.28 6.81 28.90
C ASP A 16 24.25 6.64 27.70
N GLY A 17 23.75 6.11 26.56
CA GLY A 17 24.51 5.87 25.33
C GLY A 17 25.23 4.54 25.19
N GLU A 18 25.06 3.63 26.14
CA GLU A 18 25.46 2.23 25.98
C GLU A 18 24.34 1.43 25.30
N ARG A 19 24.69 0.42 24.49
CA ARG A 19 23.69 -0.50 23.92
C ARG A 19 23.00 -1.26 25.05
N SER A 20 21.69 -1.10 25.20
CA SER A 20 20.90 -1.83 26.18
C SER A 20 19.75 -2.61 25.55
N LYS A 21 19.50 -3.81 26.06
CA LYS A 21 18.45 -4.73 25.56
C LYS A 21 17.05 -4.23 25.91
N TRP A 22 16.10 -4.33 24.99
CA TRP A 22 14.69 -4.03 25.25
C TRP A 22 14.12 -4.90 26.37
N SER A 23 14.50 -6.17 26.45
CA SER A 23 14.04 -7.09 27.49
C SER A 23 14.57 -6.76 28.90
N ASN A 24 15.65 -5.97 29.01
CA ASN A 24 16.26 -5.64 30.30
C ASN A 24 15.43 -4.58 31.04
N PRO A 25 14.91 -4.87 32.25
CA PRO A 25 14.16 -3.90 33.05
C PRO A 25 14.95 -2.63 33.39
N GLU A 26 16.29 -2.69 33.44
CA GLU A 26 17.15 -1.52 33.71
C GLU A 26 17.26 -0.56 32.51
N THR A 27 16.93 -1.01 31.29
CA THR A 27 16.75 -0.12 30.14
C THR A 27 15.61 0.86 30.36
N TRP A 28 14.68 0.53 31.27
CA TRP A 28 13.43 1.23 31.54
C TRP A 28 13.34 1.61 33.02
N ASP A 29 12.26 2.28 33.44
CA ASP A 29 12.00 2.63 34.86
C ASP A 29 11.52 1.40 35.68
N GLY A 30 12.22 0.27 35.55
CA GLY A 30 12.04 -0.95 36.35
C GLY A 30 11.27 -2.10 35.69
N SER A 31 10.67 -1.89 34.51
CA SER A 31 10.02 -2.95 33.72
C SER A 31 9.97 -2.60 32.23
N PRO A 32 10.13 -3.59 31.33
CA PRO A 32 9.91 -3.38 29.89
C PRO A 32 8.51 -2.86 29.56
N PRO A 33 8.32 -2.15 28.42
CA PRO A 33 7.04 -1.65 27.98
C PRO A 33 5.96 -2.73 27.87
N GLU A 34 4.75 -2.39 28.30
CA GLU A 34 3.57 -3.26 28.30
C GLU A 34 2.60 -2.92 27.15
N ARG A 35 1.57 -3.75 26.96
CA ARG A 35 0.56 -3.55 25.91
C ARG A 35 -0.10 -2.18 26.06
N GLY A 36 -0.15 -1.43 24.96
CA GLY A 36 -0.77 -0.11 24.92
C GLY A 36 0.13 1.02 25.43
N ASP A 37 1.36 0.75 25.84
CA ASP A 37 2.32 1.79 26.19
C ASP A 37 2.73 2.60 24.95
N LYS A 38 3.05 3.87 25.18
CA LYS A 38 3.83 4.68 24.24
C LYS A 38 5.29 4.67 24.68
N VAL A 39 6.19 4.33 23.78
CA VAL A 39 7.62 4.21 24.08
C VAL A 39 8.37 5.41 23.51
N THR A 40 9.31 5.96 24.28
CA THR A 40 10.27 6.96 23.83
C THR A 40 11.69 6.48 24.10
N ILE A 41 12.52 6.44 23.05
CA ILE A 41 13.97 6.24 23.16
C ILE A 41 14.61 7.62 23.02
N GLU A 42 15.19 8.14 24.10
CA GLU A 42 15.64 9.52 24.15
C GLU A 42 16.91 9.75 23.34
N GLU A 43 17.20 11.02 23.05
CA GLU A 43 18.44 11.38 22.36
C GLU A 43 19.66 10.87 23.15
N GLY A 44 20.55 10.18 22.44
CA GLY A 44 21.74 9.58 23.03
C GLY A 44 21.52 8.16 23.54
N ASP A 45 20.29 7.66 23.65
CA ASP A 45 20.05 6.27 24.02
C ASP A 45 20.20 5.30 22.84
N HIS A 46 20.63 4.07 23.11
CA HIS A 46 20.71 2.99 22.11
C HIS A 46 20.03 1.73 22.66
N VAL A 47 18.82 1.46 22.18
CA VAL A 47 18.03 0.28 22.57
C VAL A 47 18.10 -0.78 21.48
N VAL A 48 18.43 -2.00 21.88
CA VAL A 48 18.45 -3.18 21.02
C VAL A 48 17.17 -4.00 21.26
N LEU A 49 16.30 -4.10 20.26
CA LEU A 49 15.10 -4.92 20.30
C LEU A 49 15.51 -6.39 20.19
N ASP A 50 15.58 -7.07 21.33
CA ASP A 50 16.01 -8.47 21.47
C ASP A 50 14.85 -9.44 21.74
N THR A 51 13.63 -8.91 21.84
CA THR A 51 12.39 -9.68 21.96
C THR A 51 11.26 -8.92 21.28
N SER A 52 10.30 -9.64 20.70
CA SER A 52 9.03 -9.04 20.23
C SER A 52 8.27 -8.47 21.44
N PRO A 53 8.02 -7.16 21.52
CA PRO A 53 7.27 -6.56 22.62
C PRO A 53 5.76 -6.81 22.44
N PRO A 54 4.96 -6.67 23.51
CA PRO A 54 3.50 -6.62 23.35
C PRO A 54 3.10 -5.42 22.45
N PRO A 55 1.90 -5.44 21.84
CA PRO A 55 1.48 -4.35 20.95
C PRO A 55 1.49 -2.96 21.62
N LEU A 56 2.13 -1.97 20.98
CA LEU A 56 2.38 -0.64 21.54
C LEU A 56 1.53 0.46 20.87
N ASN A 57 1.16 1.50 21.61
CA ASN A 57 0.42 2.67 21.09
C ASN A 57 1.33 3.73 20.42
N GLY A 58 2.60 3.39 20.20
CA GLY A 58 3.55 4.18 19.43
C GLY A 58 4.97 4.04 19.95
N VAL A 59 5.96 4.17 19.06
CA VAL A 59 7.38 4.18 19.39
C VAL A 59 8.02 5.42 18.78
N LEU A 60 8.44 6.35 19.64
CA LEU A 60 9.22 7.52 19.27
C LEU A 60 10.71 7.24 19.51
N VAL A 61 11.52 7.44 18.49
CA VAL A 61 12.96 7.19 18.51
C VAL A 61 13.67 8.51 18.28
N ASN A 62 14.19 9.13 19.35
CA ASN A 62 15.09 10.27 19.28
C ASN A 62 16.57 9.84 19.33
N GLY A 63 16.85 8.65 19.88
CA GLY A 63 18.14 7.96 19.89
C GLY A 63 18.22 6.87 18.82
N THR A 64 18.67 5.67 19.18
CA THR A 64 18.76 4.52 18.26
C THR A 64 17.88 3.37 18.73
N LEU A 65 17.04 2.87 17.84
CA LEU A 65 16.38 1.56 17.95
C LEU A 65 17.00 0.63 16.93
N GLU A 66 17.53 -0.50 17.37
CA GLU A 66 18.19 -1.49 16.52
C GLU A 66 17.61 -2.89 16.77
N PHE A 67 17.23 -3.61 15.73
CA PHE A 67 16.78 -5.00 15.86
C PHE A 67 17.98 -5.91 16.10
N ALA A 68 17.88 -6.82 17.07
CA ALA A 68 18.96 -7.74 17.39
C ALA A 68 19.18 -8.75 16.25
N ASP A 69 20.43 -8.88 15.81
CA ASP A 69 20.89 -9.78 14.74
C ASP A 69 21.73 -10.96 15.28
N GLY A 70 21.63 -11.24 16.59
CA GLY A 70 22.45 -12.25 17.28
C GLY A 70 23.89 -11.81 17.61
N SER A 71 24.34 -10.61 17.18
CA SER A 71 25.71 -10.13 17.39
C SER A 71 25.98 -9.45 18.74
N ILE A 72 25.08 -9.54 19.73
CA ILE A 72 25.23 -8.84 21.00
C ILE A 72 26.37 -9.46 21.83
N VAL A 73 27.60 -8.98 21.58
CA VAL A 73 28.74 -9.21 22.46
C VAL A 73 28.47 -8.44 23.75
N GLU A 74 28.13 -9.15 24.83
CA GLU A 74 28.10 -8.53 26.17
C GLU A 74 29.46 -7.88 26.42
N SER A 75 29.48 -6.56 26.56
CA SER A 75 30.66 -5.84 27.05
C SER A 75 30.82 -6.18 28.53
N THR A 76 31.47 -7.30 28.81
CA THR A 76 31.98 -7.58 30.15
C THR A 76 33.07 -6.58 30.45
N ASP A 77 32.72 -5.57 31.25
CA ASP A 77 33.64 -4.59 31.79
C ASP A 77 34.62 -5.29 32.75
N ASP A 78 35.75 -5.72 32.19
CA ASP A 78 36.85 -6.35 32.91
C ASP A 78 37.63 -5.28 33.71
N SER A 79 37.07 -4.86 34.85
CA SER A 79 37.81 -4.06 35.83
C SER A 79 37.40 -4.29 37.29
N ASN A 80 37.84 -5.42 37.89
CA ASN A 80 38.64 -5.41 39.12
C ASN A 80 38.97 -6.81 39.63
N GLY A 81 40.27 -7.06 39.82
CA GLY A 81 40.77 -8.16 40.65
C GLY A 81 40.90 -7.76 42.12
N ASP A 82 40.57 -8.70 43.00
CA ASP A 82 41.20 -9.11 44.28
C ASP A 82 40.09 -9.86 45.07
N GLY A 83 40.09 -11.17 45.31
CA GLY A 83 41.09 -12.00 45.99
C GLY A 83 40.54 -12.39 47.39
N GLY A 84 40.26 -13.69 47.64
CA GLY A 84 40.07 -14.20 49.00
C GLY A 84 38.99 -15.27 49.25
N ASP A 85 39.27 -16.50 48.81
CA ASP A 85 39.19 -17.81 49.48
C ASP A 85 38.26 -18.05 50.71
N ASP A 86 37.47 -19.13 50.58
CA ASP A 86 37.39 -20.33 51.43
C ASP A 86 36.09 -20.68 52.23
N GLU A 87 35.61 -21.90 51.87
CA GLU A 87 34.98 -22.98 52.64
C GLU A 87 33.55 -22.91 53.23
N SER A 88 32.64 -23.58 52.49
CA SER A 88 31.99 -24.86 52.86
C SER A 88 30.77 -24.95 53.82
N SER A 89 29.99 -26.00 53.50
CA SER A 89 29.05 -26.82 54.29
C SER A 89 27.58 -26.38 54.45
N ASP A 90 26.74 -26.96 53.58
CA ASP A 90 25.77 -28.05 53.85
C ASP A 90 24.83 -27.97 55.08
N SER A 91 23.55 -28.28 54.79
CA SER A 91 22.62 -29.17 55.52
C SER A 91 21.31 -28.63 56.13
N GLY A 92 20.21 -29.31 55.77
CA GLY A 92 19.02 -29.64 56.61
C GLY A 92 17.79 -28.72 56.45
N ASP A 93 16.73 -29.09 55.73
CA ASP A 93 15.66 -30.09 56.04
C ASP A 93 14.54 -29.58 56.98
N GLY A 94 13.32 -29.52 56.42
CA GLY A 94 12.11 -30.12 57.01
C GLY A 94 11.25 -29.32 57.98
N GLY A 95 9.93 -29.27 57.69
CA GLY A 95 8.91 -29.37 58.73
C GLY A 95 7.69 -28.45 58.61
N ASP A 96 6.63 -29.00 58.01
CA ASP A 96 5.22 -28.60 58.18
C ASP A 96 4.82 -28.48 59.66
N ASP A 97 3.88 -27.60 60.01
CA ASP A 97 2.48 -28.03 60.24
C ASP A 97 1.53 -26.89 60.64
N SER A 98 0.28 -27.19 60.30
CA SER A 98 -0.96 -26.42 60.33
C SER A 98 -1.59 -26.20 61.71
N SER A 99 -2.46 -25.17 61.84
CA SER A 99 -3.62 -25.20 62.74
C SER A 99 -4.63 -24.08 62.48
N SER A 100 -5.85 -24.53 62.21
CA SER A 100 -7.11 -23.84 61.93
C SER A 100 -7.75 -23.14 63.14
N GLY A 101 -8.79 -22.34 62.88
CA GLY A 101 -9.73 -21.85 63.89
C GLY A 101 -10.92 -21.08 63.30
N ASP A 102 -12.03 -21.80 63.10
CA ASP A 102 -13.36 -21.38 62.64
C ASP A 102 -14.12 -20.42 63.60
N GLY A 103 -15.19 -19.77 63.10
CA GLY A 103 -16.21 -19.16 63.96
C GLY A 103 -17.34 -18.34 63.30
N ASP A 104 -18.32 -19.06 62.76
CA ASP A 104 -19.71 -18.74 62.35
C ASP A 104 -20.49 -17.55 62.96
N GLY A 105 -21.54 -17.09 62.24
CA GLY A 105 -22.86 -16.90 62.88
C GLY A 105 -23.83 -15.77 62.44
N ASN A 106 -24.50 -15.99 61.31
CA ASN A 106 -25.85 -15.64 60.82
C ASN A 106 -26.95 -14.89 61.66
N ASP A 107 -27.85 -14.21 60.90
CA ASP A 107 -29.35 -14.26 60.89
C ASP A 107 -30.26 -13.03 61.20
N GLY A 108 -31.15 -12.75 60.20
CA GLY A 108 -32.58 -12.35 60.32
C GLY A 108 -32.94 -10.85 60.49
N GLY A 109 -33.91 -10.21 59.83
CA GLY A 109 -35.01 -10.60 58.92
C GLY A 109 -36.28 -9.75 59.17
N GLY A 110 -36.92 -9.20 58.11
CA GLY A 110 -38.39 -9.07 57.98
C GLY A 110 -39.14 -7.70 58.12
N SER A 111 -39.73 -7.23 57.00
CA SER A 111 -41.15 -6.80 56.75
C SER A 111 -41.83 -5.70 57.63
N GLY A 112 -42.63 -4.73 57.15
CA GLY A 112 -43.20 -4.39 55.83
C GLY A 112 -44.26 -3.25 55.87
N SER A 113 -44.59 -2.74 54.68
CA SER A 113 -45.87 -2.22 54.13
C SER A 113 -46.52 -0.86 54.49
N GLY A 114 -46.63 -0.03 53.43
CA GLY A 114 -47.84 0.65 52.90
C GLY A 114 -48.18 2.05 53.45
N ASP A 115 -48.83 2.99 52.74
CA ASP A 115 -49.30 3.23 51.37
C ASP A 115 -49.72 4.72 51.34
N GLY A 116 -49.81 5.35 50.17
CA GLY A 116 -50.43 6.66 50.03
C GLY A 116 -50.07 7.40 48.74
N GLY A 117 -50.79 7.10 47.65
CA GLY A 117 -50.78 7.90 46.42
C GLY A 117 -51.69 9.13 46.47
N ASP A 118 -51.42 10.11 45.62
CA ASP A 118 -52.41 11.01 45.03
C ASP A 118 -51.93 11.50 43.64
N THR A 119 -52.88 12.00 42.88
CA THR A 119 -53.12 12.00 41.44
C THR A 119 -52.54 13.18 40.65
N GLY A 120 -52.29 12.96 39.34
CA GLY A 120 -52.76 13.87 38.29
C GLY A 120 -51.74 14.45 37.30
N ALA A 121 -51.65 13.82 36.12
CA ALA A 121 -51.68 14.39 34.75
C ALA A 121 -50.80 13.55 33.81
N GLU A 122 -51.42 12.84 32.87
CA GLU A 122 -50.73 12.01 31.88
C GLU A 122 -49.96 12.87 30.88
N SER A 123 -48.65 12.63 30.77
CA SER A 123 -47.82 13.07 29.65
C SER A 123 -47.96 12.06 28.52
N SER A 124 -48.12 12.55 27.28
CA SER A 124 -48.26 11.72 26.07
C SER A 124 -46.93 11.07 25.60
N CYS A 125 -45.96 10.91 26.49
CA CYS A 125 -44.65 10.35 26.15
C CYS A 125 -44.30 9.16 27.04
N ALA A 126 -43.70 8.14 26.41
CA ALA A 126 -43.16 6.97 27.07
C ALA A 126 -41.94 7.34 27.95
N PRO A 127 -41.58 6.53 28.95
CA PRO A 127 -40.40 6.78 29.81
C PRO A 127 -39.11 6.99 29.00
N ALA A 128 -38.15 7.75 29.53
CA ALA A 128 -36.85 7.91 28.87
C ALA A 128 -36.15 6.56 28.69
N TRP A 129 -35.47 6.38 27.55
CA TRP A 129 -34.69 5.17 27.29
C TRP A 129 -33.54 5.04 28.31
N ASP A 130 -33.41 3.84 28.87
CA ASP A 130 -32.43 3.50 29.89
C ASP A 130 -31.65 2.25 29.43
N PRO A 131 -30.31 2.33 29.27
CA PRO A 131 -29.51 1.22 28.77
C PRO A 131 -29.54 -0.02 29.68
N GLU A 132 -29.85 0.14 30.96
CA GLU A 132 -29.97 -0.98 31.89
C GLU A 132 -31.35 -1.64 31.88
N THR A 133 -32.34 -1.02 31.24
CA THR A 133 -33.71 -1.54 31.17
C THR A 133 -33.88 -2.52 30.01
N VAL A 134 -34.57 -3.62 30.28
CA VAL A 134 -34.94 -4.62 29.25
C VAL A 134 -36.25 -4.20 28.61
N TYR A 135 -36.23 -3.96 27.30
CA TYR A 135 -37.41 -3.65 26.49
C TYR A 135 -37.80 -4.87 25.65
N ARG A 136 -39.10 -5.12 25.52
CA ARG A 136 -39.69 -6.19 24.71
C ARG A 136 -40.54 -5.59 23.59
N ASP A 137 -40.91 -6.44 22.65
CA ASP A 137 -41.81 -6.09 21.53
C ASP A 137 -43.03 -5.27 21.99
N GLY A 138 -43.16 -4.06 21.45
CA GLY A 138 -44.20 -3.07 21.76
C GLY A 138 -43.93 -2.17 22.98
N ASP A 139 -42.79 -2.30 23.67
CA ASP A 139 -42.41 -1.37 24.73
C ASP A 139 -41.90 -0.06 24.11
N GLU A 140 -42.42 1.07 24.59
CA GLU A 140 -42.02 2.40 24.11
C GLU A 140 -41.01 3.07 25.06
N ALA A 141 -40.07 3.83 24.48
CA ALA A 141 -39.14 4.69 25.21
C ALA A 141 -38.93 6.03 24.47
N THR A 142 -38.58 7.07 25.21
CA THR A 142 -38.23 8.39 24.62
C THR A 142 -36.71 8.56 24.65
N TYR A 143 -36.11 8.85 23.49
CA TYR A 143 -34.69 9.11 23.33
C TYR A 143 -34.49 10.29 22.36
N ASP A 144 -33.66 11.25 22.76
CA ASP A 144 -33.39 12.52 22.06
C ASP A 144 -34.67 13.25 21.58
N GLY A 145 -35.62 13.44 22.51
CA GLY A 145 -36.88 14.13 22.22
C GLY A 145 -37.86 13.37 21.31
N THR A 146 -37.52 12.15 20.91
CA THR A 146 -38.28 11.32 19.97
C THR A 146 -38.76 10.03 20.66
N ARG A 147 -39.96 9.56 20.33
CA ARG A 147 -40.51 8.31 20.86
C ARG A 147 -40.13 7.15 19.94
N TRP A 148 -39.80 6.03 20.55
CA TRP A 148 -39.33 4.82 19.89
C TRP A 148 -40.06 3.60 20.46
N GLU A 149 -40.44 2.65 19.62
CA GLU A 149 -41.04 1.37 20.01
C GLU A 149 -40.05 0.24 19.73
N ALA A 150 -39.85 -0.65 20.70
CA ALA A 150 -39.00 -1.82 20.52
C ALA A 150 -39.73 -2.89 19.68
N GLU A 151 -39.11 -3.37 18.60
CA GLU A 151 -39.66 -4.39 17.71
C GLU A 151 -39.40 -5.83 18.22
N TRP A 152 -38.40 -6.00 19.11
CA TRP A 152 -38.11 -7.25 19.79
C TRP A 152 -37.31 -7.02 21.07
N TRP A 153 -36.94 -8.09 21.77
CA TRP A 153 -36.17 -8.00 23.01
C TRP A 153 -34.84 -7.26 22.80
N THR A 154 -34.59 -6.22 23.61
CA THR A 154 -33.34 -5.46 23.60
C THR A 154 -33.01 -4.93 25.00
N ARG A 155 -31.71 -4.74 25.28
CA ARG A 155 -31.18 -4.08 26.47
C ARG A 155 -29.85 -3.43 26.10
N GLY A 156 -29.74 -2.13 26.30
CA GLY A 156 -28.52 -1.38 25.98
C GLY A 156 -28.37 -0.96 24.51
N ASP A 157 -29.20 -1.43 23.59
CA ASP A 157 -29.20 -0.91 22.22
C ASP A 157 -29.90 0.45 22.17
N GLU A 158 -29.19 1.48 21.74
CA GLU A 158 -29.66 2.88 21.68
C GLU A 158 -30.67 3.10 20.52
N PRO A 159 -31.83 3.72 20.77
CA PRO A 159 -32.81 4.01 19.72
C PRO A 159 -32.24 4.97 18.65
N GLY A 160 -32.31 4.57 17.38
CA GLY A 160 -31.83 5.37 16.24
C GLY A 160 -30.36 5.19 15.86
N ALA A 161 -29.55 4.51 16.66
CA ALA A 161 -28.11 4.32 16.40
C ALA A 161 -27.79 3.45 15.17
N ARG A 162 -28.75 2.63 14.69
CA ARG A 162 -28.58 1.73 13.54
C ARG A 162 -29.86 1.68 12.69
N ARG A 163 -29.72 1.76 11.36
CA ARG A 163 -30.85 1.75 10.40
C ARG A 163 -31.75 0.50 10.48
N TYR A 164 -31.23 -0.63 10.98
CA TYR A 164 -31.97 -1.89 11.16
C TYR A 164 -31.90 -2.39 12.61
N GLY A 165 -31.82 -1.46 13.57
CA GLY A 165 -31.78 -1.77 15.01
C GLY A 165 -33.14 -2.20 15.58
N PRO A 166 -33.20 -2.54 16.88
CA PRO A 166 -34.42 -3.06 17.53
C PRO A 166 -35.49 -1.98 17.78
N TRP A 167 -35.28 -0.74 17.36
CA TRP A 167 -36.15 0.41 17.66
C TRP A 167 -36.75 1.02 16.39
N THR A 168 -38.06 1.20 16.38
CA THR A 168 -38.81 1.92 15.34
C THR A 168 -39.21 3.31 15.83
N GLU A 169 -38.91 4.34 15.03
CA GLU A 169 -39.23 5.73 15.36
C GLU A 169 -40.74 6.00 15.23
N LEU A 170 -41.36 6.50 16.31
CA LEU A 170 -42.78 6.90 16.35
C LEU A 170 -42.98 8.41 16.22
N GLY A 171 -41.90 9.20 16.24
CA GLY A 171 -41.88 10.65 16.07
C GLY A 171 -41.74 11.45 17.38
N PRO A 172 -41.67 12.80 17.30
CA PRO A 172 -41.29 13.66 18.42
C PRO A 172 -42.29 13.62 19.58
N CYS A 173 -41.77 13.78 20.80
CA CYS A 173 -42.54 13.99 22.02
C CYS A 173 -42.99 15.46 22.09
N GLU A 174 -44.29 15.74 21.88
CA GLU A 174 -44.81 17.11 21.92
C GLU A 174 -44.97 17.63 23.36
N GLU A 175 -44.06 18.50 23.82
CA GLU A 175 -44.32 19.41 24.94
C GLU A 175 -45.05 20.67 24.44
N THR A 176 -46.07 21.11 25.17
CA THR A 176 -46.92 22.25 24.78
C THR A 176 -46.44 23.59 25.37
N GLY A 177 -46.08 24.54 24.49
CA GLY A 177 -46.00 26.01 24.70
C GLY A 177 -44.71 26.55 25.33
N ASP A 178 -44.17 27.75 25.02
CA ASP A 178 -44.61 28.96 24.31
C ASP A 178 -43.35 29.74 23.83
N GLY A 179 -43.44 30.48 22.71
CA GLY A 179 -42.28 30.95 21.93
C GLY A 179 -41.80 32.39 22.13
N GLY A 180 -40.85 32.81 21.26
CA GLY A 180 -40.43 34.20 21.01
C GLY A 180 -39.12 34.29 20.18
N GLY A 181 -39.12 35.07 19.09
CA GLY A 181 -38.03 35.23 18.08
C GLY A 181 -36.69 35.79 18.62
N ASP A 182 -35.65 36.06 17.84
CA ASP A 182 -35.47 36.65 16.49
C ASP A 182 -34.05 36.20 15.98
N GLY A 183 -33.77 35.79 14.74
CA GLY A 183 -33.56 36.63 13.55
C GLY A 183 -32.11 37.13 13.38
N GLU A 184 -31.23 36.41 12.65
CA GLU A 184 -30.25 36.97 11.68
C GLU A 184 -29.40 35.90 10.97
N SER A 185 -29.02 36.23 9.73
CA SER A 185 -28.39 35.43 8.68
C SER A 185 -26.87 35.24 8.84
N ALA A 186 -26.36 34.04 8.54
CA ALA A 186 -24.96 33.81 8.15
C ALA A 186 -24.81 32.55 7.26
N GLU A 187 -24.16 32.75 6.11
CA GLU A 187 -23.32 31.86 5.32
C GLU A 187 -23.15 30.41 5.85
N ALA A 188 -23.69 29.42 5.14
CA ALA A 188 -23.45 28.00 5.41
C ALA A 188 -22.23 27.52 4.61
N SER A 189 -21.05 27.59 5.22
CA SER A 189 -19.98 26.65 4.95
C SER A 189 -20.36 25.31 5.59
N VAL A 190 -20.76 24.33 4.78
CA VAL A 190 -20.86 22.94 5.25
C VAL A 190 -19.44 22.38 5.26
N GLY A 191 -18.74 22.65 6.37
CA GLY A 191 -17.63 21.82 6.78
C GLY A 191 -18.16 20.41 7.01
N VAL A 192 -17.45 19.42 6.48
CA VAL A 192 -17.67 18.04 6.90
C VAL A 192 -17.09 17.98 8.30
N ASP A 193 -17.93 17.99 9.33
CA ASP A 193 -17.48 17.73 10.69
C ASP A 193 -16.82 16.35 10.69
N ALA A 194 -15.52 16.35 10.99
CA ALA A 194 -14.83 15.16 11.47
C ALA A 194 -15.62 14.63 12.67
N PRO A 195 -15.75 13.31 12.85
CA PRO A 195 -16.39 12.79 14.05
C PRO A 195 -15.61 13.33 15.26
N GLU A 196 -16.29 14.06 16.14
CA GLU A 196 -15.73 14.45 17.42
C GLU A 196 -15.29 13.19 18.15
N THR A 197 -14.02 13.17 18.54
CA THR A 197 -13.36 12.07 19.24
C THR A 197 -13.91 11.96 20.66
N GLU A 198 -14.93 11.13 20.86
CA GLU A 198 -15.09 10.41 22.13
C GLU A 198 -13.91 9.43 22.21
N SER A 199 -13.21 9.43 23.34
CA SER A 199 -12.00 8.61 23.57
C SER A 199 -12.28 7.13 23.26
N ALA A 200 -11.69 6.61 22.20
CA ALA A 200 -11.68 5.18 21.93
C ALA A 200 -11.07 4.47 23.14
N ASP A 201 -11.73 3.42 23.64
CA ASP A 201 -11.11 2.49 24.58
C ASP A 201 -9.78 2.01 23.95
N ASP A 202 -8.66 2.17 24.66
CA ASP A 202 -7.33 1.82 24.16
C ASP A 202 -7.23 0.33 23.76
N ASP A 203 -8.12 -0.52 24.30
CA ASP A 203 -8.27 -1.95 23.97
C ASP A 203 -8.88 -2.22 22.58
N ALA A 204 -9.58 -1.25 21.98
CA ALA A 204 -10.23 -1.39 20.66
C ALA A 204 -9.35 -0.91 19.48
N ARG A 205 -8.16 -0.36 19.75
CA ARG A 205 -7.18 0.05 18.71
C ARG A 205 -6.39 -1.11 18.13
N PHE A 206 -6.17 -2.13 18.96
CA PHE A 206 -5.69 -3.42 18.55
C PHE A 206 -6.93 -4.24 18.16
N ASP A 207 -6.81 -5.20 17.26
CA ASP A 207 -7.89 -6.18 17.12
C ASP A 207 -8.20 -6.70 18.54
N GLY A 208 -9.47 -6.70 18.93
CA GLY A 208 -9.89 -7.06 20.29
C GLY A 208 -9.45 -8.47 20.69
N ASP A 209 -8.97 -9.24 19.71
CA ASP A 209 -8.50 -10.61 19.77
C ASP A 209 -6.98 -10.77 19.52
N ALA A 210 -6.19 -9.68 19.35
CA ALA A 210 -4.74 -9.76 19.16
C ALA A 210 -4.02 -10.04 20.50
N ALA A 211 -3.99 -11.31 20.91
CA ALA A 211 -3.20 -11.79 22.03
C ALA A 211 -1.72 -11.99 21.62
N ALA A 212 -0.81 -11.82 22.58
CA ALA A 212 0.58 -12.25 22.40
C ALA A 212 0.61 -13.77 22.11
N CYS A 213 1.44 -14.22 21.17
CA CYS A 213 1.51 -15.64 20.85
C CYS A 213 2.02 -16.46 22.05
N ALA A 214 1.43 -17.65 22.26
CA ALA A 214 1.93 -18.67 23.19
C ALA A 214 3.25 -19.27 22.70
N GLN A 215 3.93 -20.08 23.53
CA GLN A 215 5.21 -20.71 23.16
C GLN A 215 5.10 -21.49 21.83
N ARG A 216 6.07 -21.33 20.92
CA ARG A 216 6.05 -22.00 19.59
C ARG A 216 5.90 -23.52 19.72
N TRP A 217 5.01 -24.09 18.92
CA TRP A 217 4.90 -25.54 18.75
C TRP A 217 6.20 -26.09 18.17
N ARG A 218 6.79 -27.12 18.79
CA ARG A 218 8.06 -27.72 18.37
C ARG A 218 7.82 -29.13 17.84
N PRO A 219 8.24 -29.45 16.60
CA PRO A 219 8.36 -30.85 16.18
C PRO A 219 9.44 -31.53 17.02
N SER A 220 9.22 -32.75 17.50
CA SER A 220 10.24 -33.47 18.27
C SER A 220 11.12 -34.33 17.37
N ASP A 221 12.40 -33.97 17.25
CA ASP A 221 13.41 -34.86 16.68
C ASP A 221 13.76 -36.03 17.63
N SER A 222 13.32 -35.98 18.89
CA SER A 222 13.64 -36.94 19.97
C SER A 222 12.44 -37.62 20.64
N HIS A 223 11.20 -37.27 20.28
CA HIS A 223 9.97 -37.64 20.99
C HIS A 223 9.97 -37.29 22.50
N GLU A 224 10.54 -36.14 22.89
CA GLU A 224 10.62 -35.73 24.31
C GLU A 224 9.64 -34.61 24.70
N THR A 225 9.18 -33.81 23.73
CA THR A 225 8.18 -32.77 23.96
C THR A 225 6.79 -33.37 23.82
N ALA A 226 5.94 -33.19 24.84
CA ALA A 226 4.57 -33.67 24.82
C ALA A 226 3.65 -32.64 25.46
N TYR A 227 2.52 -32.40 24.81
CA TYR A 227 1.52 -31.42 25.21
C TYR A 227 0.32 -32.15 25.81
N ARG A 228 -0.31 -31.58 26.83
CA ARG A 228 -1.47 -32.09 27.54
C ARG A 228 -2.67 -31.17 27.31
N SER A 229 -3.85 -31.70 27.64
CA SER A 229 -5.09 -30.92 27.57
C SER A 229 -4.97 -29.58 28.28
N GLY A 230 -5.21 -28.48 27.57
CA GLY A 230 -5.10 -27.10 28.05
C GLY A 230 -3.76 -26.42 27.79
N ASP A 231 -2.74 -27.12 27.29
CA ASP A 231 -1.49 -26.49 26.88
C ASP A 231 -1.70 -25.71 25.58
N VAL A 232 -1.24 -24.44 25.54
CA VAL A 232 -1.39 -23.56 24.37
C VAL A 232 -0.02 -23.33 23.73
N VAL A 233 0.05 -23.45 22.40
CA VAL A 233 1.25 -23.25 21.58
C VAL A 233 0.96 -22.38 20.36
N SER A 234 1.96 -21.70 19.80
CA SER A 234 1.80 -20.95 18.55
C SER A 234 2.32 -21.71 17.32
N TYR A 235 1.58 -21.63 16.22
CA TYR A 235 1.95 -22.18 14.90
C TYR A 235 1.18 -21.44 13.79
N GLY A 236 1.88 -20.94 12.77
CA GLY A 236 1.27 -20.25 11.62
C GLY A 236 0.55 -18.94 11.98
N GLY A 237 1.09 -18.14 12.92
CA GLY A 237 0.48 -16.86 13.34
C GLY A 237 -0.80 -17.03 14.18
N LYS A 238 -0.99 -18.20 14.78
CA LYS A 238 -2.16 -18.57 15.58
C LYS A 238 -1.75 -19.32 16.83
N ASN A 239 -2.53 -19.17 17.90
CA ASN A 239 -2.47 -19.97 19.11
C ASN A 239 -3.38 -21.20 18.98
N TRP A 240 -2.86 -22.34 19.42
CA TRP A 240 -3.49 -23.65 19.38
C TRP A 240 -3.47 -24.29 20.76
N GLU A 241 -4.64 -24.67 21.27
CA GLU A 241 -4.79 -25.39 22.53
C GLU A 241 -4.91 -26.89 22.27
N ALA A 242 -4.04 -27.67 22.92
CA ALA A 242 -4.12 -29.11 22.94
C ALA A 242 -5.40 -29.54 23.67
N GLN A 243 -6.27 -30.25 22.98
CA GLN A 243 -7.53 -30.77 23.53
C GLN A 243 -7.31 -32.02 24.38
N TRP A 244 -6.27 -32.78 24.07
CA TRP A 244 -5.80 -33.94 24.84
C TRP A 244 -4.29 -34.14 24.63
N TYR A 245 -3.73 -35.19 25.21
CA TYR A 245 -2.31 -35.50 25.06
C TYR A 245 -1.90 -35.64 23.59
N THR A 246 -0.87 -34.91 23.16
CA THR A 246 -0.22 -35.08 21.87
C THR A 246 1.30 -34.99 21.98
N GLN A 247 1.97 -35.64 21.04
CA GLN A 247 3.40 -35.65 20.84
C GLN A 247 3.61 -35.79 19.33
N ASP A 248 4.18 -34.75 18.71
CA ASP A 248 4.50 -34.64 17.28
C ASP A 248 3.33 -34.44 16.29
N ASP A 249 2.10 -34.26 16.76
CA ASP A 249 1.03 -33.83 15.87
C ASP A 249 1.12 -32.33 15.60
N GLU A 250 1.06 -31.93 14.33
CA GLU A 250 1.16 -30.53 13.89
C GLU A 250 -0.16 -29.75 14.11
N PRO A 251 -0.12 -28.53 14.70
CA PRO A 251 -1.29 -27.68 14.83
C PRO A 251 -1.88 -27.28 13.48
N GLY A 252 -3.20 -27.32 13.36
CA GLY A 252 -3.91 -27.08 12.10
C GLY A 252 -4.10 -28.31 11.22
N GLU A 253 -3.25 -29.34 11.35
CA GLU A 253 -3.43 -30.61 10.62
C GLU A 253 -4.15 -31.68 11.45
N ALA A 254 -3.88 -31.73 12.75
CA ALA A 254 -4.37 -32.77 13.64
C ALA A 254 -5.52 -32.28 14.55
N GLN A 255 -6.52 -33.15 14.75
CA GLN A 255 -7.71 -32.85 15.56
C GLN A 255 -7.44 -32.61 17.05
N VAL A 256 -6.22 -32.91 17.51
CA VAL A 256 -5.81 -32.65 18.90
C VAL A 256 -5.64 -31.17 19.17
N TRP A 257 -5.44 -30.36 18.14
CA TRP A 257 -5.28 -28.92 18.27
C TRP A 257 -6.59 -28.21 17.96
N GLN A 258 -7.01 -27.34 18.88
CA GLN A 258 -8.08 -26.38 18.64
C GLN A 258 -7.46 -25.00 18.49
N GLU A 259 -7.74 -24.32 17.38
CA GLU A 259 -7.39 -22.91 17.22
C GLU A 259 -8.12 -22.09 18.29
N VAL A 260 -7.37 -21.23 18.98
CA VAL A 260 -7.91 -20.38 20.05
C VAL A 260 -7.95 -18.92 19.60
N GLU A 261 -6.83 -18.36 19.14
CA GLU A 261 -6.69 -16.92 18.80
C GLU A 261 -5.62 -16.71 17.70
N SER A 262 -5.69 -15.61 16.94
CA SER A 262 -4.59 -15.14 16.08
C SER A 262 -3.55 -14.39 16.92
N CYS A 263 -2.27 -14.45 16.55
CA CYS A 263 -1.21 -13.82 17.33
C CYS A 263 -0.02 -13.37 16.46
N SER A 264 0.70 -12.34 16.90
CA SER A 264 1.92 -11.80 16.26
C SER A 264 3.17 -12.63 16.62
N ILE A 265 4.05 -12.83 15.63
CA ILE A 265 5.14 -13.85 15.59
C ILE A 265 6.01 -13.87 16.87
N VAL A 266 6.34 -15.09 17.33
CA VAL A 266 7.12 -15.34 18.57
C VAL A 266 8.62 -15.37 18.32
N PRO A 267 9.42 -14.84 19.28
CA PRO A 267 10.87 -14.97 19.36
C PRO A 267 11.40 -16.39 19.16
N GLY A 268 12.58 -16.48 18.55
CA GLY A 268 13.42 -17.67 18.66
C GLY A 268 14.03 -17.79 20.07
N GLY A 269 14.88 -18.80 20.25
CA GLY A 269 15.09 -19.46 21.54
C GLY A 269 15.61 -18.60 22.70
N ASP A 270 15.49 -19.18 23.90
CA ASP A 270 15.97 -18.69 25.21
C ASP A 270 17.51 -18.48 25.29
N ASP A 271 18.20 -18.60 24.14
CA ASP A 271 19.64 -18.54 23.94
C ASP A 271 20.10 -17.32 23.12
N GLY A 272 19.19 -16.53 22.53
CA GLY A 272 19.57 -15.30 21.81
C GLY A 272 20.37 -15.54 20.53
N GLU A 273 20.34 -16.75 19.97
CA GLU A 273 21.06 -17.13 18.74
C GLU A 273 20.14 -17.31 17.51
N ASP A 274 18.81 -17.20 17.67
CA ASP A 274 17.81 -17.18 16.59
C ASP A 274 16.73 -16.16 16.99
N VAL A 275 16.53 -15.04 16.30
CA VAL A 275 15.39 -14.16 16.62
C VAL A 275 14.69 -13.63 15.38
N ASP A 276 13.63 -14.33 14.99
CA ASP A 276 12.55 -13.68 14.25
C ASP A 276 11.89 -12.65 15.19
N LEU A 277 11.81 -11.39 14.77
CA LEU A 277 11.35 -10.27 15.62
C LEU A 277 10.15 -9.56 15.00
N GLU A 278 9.13 -9.28 15.81
CA GLU A 278 7.98 -8.47 15.40
C GLU A 278 7.76 -7.30 16.35
N LEU A 279 7.73 -6.08 15.80
CA LEU A 279 7.27 -4.87 16.47
C LEU A 279 5.86 -4.51 15.98
N THR A 280 4.86 -4.80 16.80
CA THR A 280 3.47 -4.38 16.55
C THR A 280 3.22 -3.03 17.21
N THR A 281 2.90 -2.00 16.41
CA THR A 281 2.65 -0.66 16.94
C THR A 281 1.71 0.17 16.07
N THR A 282 1.11 1.22 16.61
CA THR A 282 0.31 2.16 15.81
C THR A 282 1.17 3.11 14.97
N TRP A 283 2.42 3.38 15.38
CA TRP A 283 3.40 4.14 14.60
C TRP A 283 4.82 3.95 15.15
N LEU A 284 5.82 4.00 14.27
CA LEU A 284 7.24 4.03 14.58
C LEU A 284 7.85 5.27 13.91
N LEU A 285 8.37 6.20 14.70
CA LEU A 285 8.88 7.49 14.22
C LEU A 285 10.32 7.74 14.70
N ALA A 286 11.25 7.92 13.76
CA ALA A 286 12.58 8.45 14.04
C ALA A 286 12.56 9.99 13.96
N GLU A 287 12.86 10.69 15.04
CA GLU A 287 12.76 12.14 15.12
C GLU A 287 14.06 12.79 15.64
N GLY A 288 14.63 13.69 14.85
CA GLY A 288 15.88 14.39 15.19
C GLY A 288 17.10 13.84 14.45
N SER A 289 18.12 14.69 14.27
CA SER A 289 19.29 14.39 13.42
C SER A 289 20.17 13.22 13.89
N ASN A 290 20.03 12.78 15.14
CA ASN A 290 20.74 11.64 15.72
C ASN A 290 19.84 10.39 15.84
N ALA A 291 18.58 10.50 15.42
CA ALA A 291 17.62 9.42 15.50
C ALA A 291 17.85 8.37 14.41
N LEU A 292 17.83 7.10 14.79
CA LEU A 292 18.00 5.99 13.88
C LEU A 292 17.10 4.81 14.24
N VAL A 293 16.33 4.34 13.27
CA VAL A 293 15.75 2.99 13.29
C VAL A 293 16.58 2.09 12.39
N ARG A 294 17.10 0.99 12.93
CA ARG A 294 17.96 0.04 12.21
C ARG A 294 17.45 -1.40 12.25
N ILE A 295 17.43 -2.05 11.08
CA ILE A 295 17.25 -3.51 10.92
C ILE A 295 18.35 -4.01 9.99
N GLY A 296 19.38 -4.65 10.54
CA GLY A 296 20.59 -4.99 9.77
C GLY A 296 21.37 -3.77 9.29
N SER A 297 22.42 -4.01 8.51
CA SER A 297 23.26 -2.99 7.90
C SER A 297 23.71 -3.38 6.50
N GLU A 298 24.30 -2.43 5.77
CA GLU A 298 24.82 -2.69 4.41
C GLU A 298 25.87 -3.81 4.41
N ASP A 299 26.80 -3.79 5.38
CA ASP A 299 27.86 -4.79 5.48
C ASP A 299 27.41 -6.10 6.16
N ASP A 300 26.33 -6.06 6.94
CA ASP A 300 25.81 -7.19 7.73
C ASP A 300 24.27 -7.16 7.70
N PRO A 301 23.64 -7.75 6.65
CA PRO A 301 22.21 -7.73 6.50
C PRO A 301 21.53 -8.53 7.61
N TYR A 302 20.28 -8.21 7.90
CA TYR A 302 19.45 -8.99 8.79
C TYR A 302 19.13 -10.34 8.15
N GLU A 303 19.63 -11.43 8.73
CA GLU A 303 19.53 -12.81 8.21
C GLU A 303 18.24 -13.54 8.64
N HIS A 304 17.54 -13.04 9.67
CA HIS A 304 16.31 -13.63 10.21
C HIS A 304 15.05 -12.93 9.69
N ASP A 305 13.86 -13.32 10.15
CA ASP A 305 12.63 -12.60 9.81
C ASP A 305 12.41 -11.40 10.76
N ALA A 306 12.23 -10.20 10.21
CA ALA A 306 11.88 -9.01 10.98
C ALA A 306 10.58 -8.41 10.47
N ARG A 307 9.67 -8.04 11.35
CA ARG A 307 8.37 -7.47 10.98
C ARG A 307 8.05 -6.20 11.77
N ILE A 308 7.61 -5.17 11.07
CA ILE A 308 6.93 -4.00 11.62
C ILE A 308 5.45 -4.10 11.23
N ALA A 309 4.59 -4.38 12.20
CA ALA A 309 3.14 -4.48 11.99
C ALA A 309 2.44 -3.21 12.48
N LEU A 310 1.86 -2.46 11.54
CA LEU A 310 1.21 -1.18 11.79
C LEU A 310 -0.31 -1.35 11.97
N VAL A 311 -0.79 -1.05 13.18
CA VAL A 311 -2.17 -1.34 13.63
C VAL A 311 -2.95 -0.06 13.96
N GLY A 312 -4.28 -0.15 14.01
CA GLY A 312 -5.17 0.97 14.39
C GLY A 312 -6.23 1.35 13.35
N LEU A 313 -7.24 2.10 13.81
CA LEU A 313 -8.48 2.36 13.06
C LEU A 313 -8.77 3.85 12.76
N GLY A 314 -7.89 4.77 13.18
CA GLY A 314 -8.23 6.20 13.32
C GLY A 314 -7.53 7.18 12.37
N GLY A 315 -8.10 8.39 12.27
CA GLY A 315 -7.52 9.56 11.60
C GLY A 315 -6.60 10.40 12.48
N GLU A 316 -5.92 9.75 13.44
CA GLU A 316 -4.95 10.39 14.32
C GLU A 316 -3.74 10.86 13.50
N ASN A 317 -3.16 11.98 13.93
CA ASN A 317 -1.98 12.53 13.29
C ASN A 317 -0.81 12.54 14.27
N VAL A 318 0.30 11.90 13.91
CA VAL A 318 1.47 11.77 14.78
C VAL A 318 2.33 13.03 14.79
N ARG A 319 2.52 13.69 13.63
CA ARG A 319 3.23 14.97 13.46
C ARG A 319 2.65 15.82 12.32
N GLY A 320 3.01 17.11 12.30
CA GLY A 320 2.52 18.09 11.33
C GLY A 320 1.07 18.52 11.57
N GLU A 321 0.56 19.43 10.74
CA GLU A 321 -0.85 19.82 10.70
C GLU A 321 -1.30 20.04 9.24
N GLY A 322 -2.60 19.89 8.97
CA GLY A 322 -3.15 20.15 7.64
C GLY A 322 -2.53 19.26 6.55
N ALA A 323 -1.98 19.88 5.51
CA ALA A 323 -1.36 19.17 4.39
C ALA A 323 0.00 18.53 4.72
N GLU A 324 0.67 18.98 5.79
CA GLU A 324 1.97 18.47 6.25
C GLU A 324 1.81 17.33 7.28
N ALA A 325 0.57 16.93 7.56
CA ALA A 325 0.27 15.86 8.50
C ALA A 325 0.77 14.50 7.98
N ILE A 326 1.50 13.75 8.80
CA ILE A 326 2.03 12.41 8.44
C ILE A 326 1.10 11.25 8.78
N GLY A 327 0.04 11.48 9.55
CA GLY A 327 -0.99 10.50 9.88
C GLY A 327 -0.56 9.50 10.95
N THR A 328 -1.20 8.32 10.96
CA THR A 328 -0.97 7.17 11.85
C THR A 328 -0.87 5.89 11.02
N LYS A 329 -0.62 4.72 11.65
CA LYS A 329 -0.19 3.49 10.97
C LYS A 329 1.06 3.75 10.12
N LEU A 330 2.06 4.38 10.73
CA LEU A 330 3.20 4.94 10.02
C LEU A 330 4.54 4.32 10.46
N LEU A 331 5.44 4.07 9.51
CA LEU A 331 6.88 4.05 9.71
C LEU A 331 7.46 5.35 9.13
N GLY A 332 8.19 6.16 9.88
CA GLY A 332 8.64 7.42 9.31
C GLY A 332 9.77 8.13 9.98
N THR A 333 10.15 9.23 9.36
CA THR A 333 11.15 10.18 9.86
C THR A 333 10.51 11.55 10.07
N TRP A 334 11.13 12.33 10.95
CA TRP A 334 10.85 13.75 11.13
C TRP A 334 12.11 14.49 11.61
N ASP A 335 12.26 15.77 11.27
CA ASP A 335 13.34 16.66 11.73
C ASP A 335 14.76 16.04 11.67
N GLY A 336 15.11 15.36 10.57
CA GLY A 336 16.43 14.77 10.33
C GLY A 336 16.61 13.31 10.77
N GLY A 337 15.54 12.64 11.23
CA GLY A 337 15.59 11.22 11.57
C GLY A 337 16.01 10.33 10.40
N SER A 338 16.62 9.17 10.71
CA SER A 338 17.13 8.24 9.70
C SER A 338 16.56 6.83 9.85
N ILE A 339 16.44 6.13 8.72
CA ILE A 339 16.00 4.72 8.66
C ILE A 339 17.02 3.93 7.84
N GLU A 340 17.56 2.86 8.43
CA GLU A 340 18.44 1.90 7.78
C GLU A 340 17.85 0.49 7.90
N ILE A 341 17.44 -0.10 6.79
CA ILE A 341 16.89 -1.45 6.74
C ILE A 341 17.63 -2.21 5.64
N HIS A 342 18.25 -3.32 6.00
CA HIS A 342 19.05 -4.14 5.10
C HIS A 342 18.74 -5.61 5.38
N GLY A 343 17.77 -6.18 4.66
CA GLY A 343 17.41 -7.59 4.77
C GLY A 343 18.25 -8.49 3.84
N ALA A 344 18.59 -9.71 4.29
CA ALA A 344 19.34 -10.70 3.51
C ALA A 344 18.64 -11.09 2.19
N SER A 345 17.32 -10.90 2.09
CA SER A 345 16.56 -11.10 0.85
C SER A 345 16.96 -10.13 -0.28
N ARG A 346 17.81 -9.14 -0.02
CA ARG A 346 18.44 -8.31 -1.07
C ARG A 346 19.30 -9.12 -2.04
N ASP A 347 19.85 -10.24 -1.59
CA ASP A 347 20.71 -11.11 -2.41
C ASP A 347 19.88 -12.04 -3.31
N LYS A 348 18.58 -12.20 -3.02
CA LYS A 348 17.67 -12.97 -3.87
C LYS A 348 17.43 -12.28 -5.21
N THR A 349 17.13 -13.08 -6.21
CA THR A 349 16.70 -12.66 -7.54
C THR A 349 15.38 -11.91 -7.43
N ASP A 350 15.41 -10.58 -7.57
CA ASP A 350 14.21 -9.73 -7.44
C ASP A 350 13.12 -10.09 -8.44
N TRP A 351 13.51 -10.25 -9.71
CA TRP A 351 12.63 -10.68 -10.77
C TRP A 351 13.43 -11.21 -11.97
N THR A 352 12.76 -11.96 -12.82
CA THR A 352 13.28 -12.48 -14.10
C THR A 352 12.11 -12.61 -15.07
N GLN A 353 12.31 -13.19 -16.25
CA GLN A 353 11.25 -13.56 -17.17
C GLN A 353 11.18 -15.08 -17.36
N LEU A 354 10.09 -15.55 -17.95
CA LEU A 354 9.98 -16.92 -18.46
C LEU A 354 10.99 -17.21 -19.59
N ASP A 355 11.26 -18.49 -19.84
CA ASP A 355 12.04 -19.02 -20.99
C ASP A 355 11.26 -20.08 -21.78
N ALA A 356 10.05 -20.43 -21.32
CA ALA A 356 9.10 -21.24 -22.05
C ALA A 356 7.67 -20.78 -21.70
N HIS A 357 6.72 -21.06 -22.61
CA HIS A 357 5.30 -20.86 -22.30
C HIS A 357 4.92 -21.66 -21.05
N ALA A 358 4.11 -21.03 -20.19
CA ALA A 358 3.43 -21.72 -19.10
C ALA A 358 1.93 -21.66 -19.37
N ASP A 359 1.32 -22.81 -19.66
CA ASP A 359 -0.11 -22.89 -19.97
C ASP A 359 -0.92 -22.90 -18.66
N ALA A 360 -2.15 -22.39 -18.71
CA ALA A 360 -3.10 -22.52 -17.60
C ALA A 360 -3.28 -23.99 -17.19
N GLY A 361 -3.32 -24.24 -15.89
CA GLY A 361 -3.39 -25.58 -15.29
C GLY A 361 -2.03 -26.24 -15.07
N THR A 362 -0.91 -25.60 -15.43
CA THR A 362 0.45 -26.10 -15.13
C THR A 362 0.96 -25.57 -13.78
N GLU A 363 1.81 -26.35 -13.11
CA GLU A 363 2.43 -26.01 -11.82
C GLU A 363 3.94 -25.77 -11.97
N THR A 364 4.45 -25.59 -13.20
CA THR A 364 5.90 -25.47 -13.43
C THR A 364 6.19 -24.32 -14.36
N LEU A 365 7.04 -23.41 -13.88
CA LEU A 365 7.60 -22.33 -14.67
C LEU A 365 9.02 -22.70 -15.10
N THR A 366 9.38 -22.35 -16.34
CA THR A 366 10.78 -22.36 -16.79
C THR A 366 11.22 -20.91 -16.94
N LEU A 367 12.22 -20.51 -16.17
CA LEU A 367 12.73 -19.14 -16.10
C LEU A 367 13.95 -18.94 -17.01
N ALA A 368 14.17 -17.69 -17.44
CA ALA A 368 15.32 -17.26 -18.23
C ALA A 368 16.64 -17.46 -17.49
N ASN A 369 16.62 -17.18 -16.19
CA ASN A 369 17.76 -17.34 -15.28
C ASN A 369 17.36 -18.25 -14.12
N ALA A 370 18.33 -18.93 -13.53
CA ALA A 370 18.10 -19.63 -12.27
C ALA A 370 17.75 -18.59 -11.20
N ALA A 371 16.71 -18.87 -10.42
CA ALA A 371 16.37 -18.10 -9.25
C ALA A 371 16.84 -18.84 -8.00
N ASP A 372 17.19 -18.07 -6.98
CA ASP A 372 17.57 -18.49 -5.63
C ASP A 372 16.38 -18.36 -4.65
N TRP A 373 15.16 -18.43 -5.18
CA TRP A 373 13.95 -18.55 -4.39
C TRP A 373 13.85 -19.93 -3.73
N GLU A 374 13.06 -20.01 -2.67
CA GLU A 374 12.85 -21.22 -1.88
C GLU A 374 11.36 -21.56 -1.72
N ALA A 375 11.09 -22.73 -1.15
CA ALA A 375 9.72 -23.15 -0.88
C ALA A 375 9.06 -22.18 0.11
N GLY A 376 7.82 -21.76 -0.18
CA GLY A 376 7.10 -20.74 0.60
C GLY A 376 7.24 -19.32 0.06
N ASP A 377 8.24 -19.03 -0.80
CA ASP A 377 8.37 -17.71 -1.42
C ASP A 377 7.14 -17.42 -2.29
N ARG A 378 6.58 -16.21 -2.14
CA ARG A 378 5.47 -15.71 -2.96
C ARG A 378 6.04 -14.95 -4.16
N ILE A 379 5.52 -15.27 -5.33
CA ILE A 379 5.86 -14.64 -6.60
C ILE A 379 4.63 -14.05 -7.28
N ALA A 380 4.84 -13.03 -8.10
CA ALA A 380 3.86 -12.51 -9.05
C ALA A 380 4.31 -12.81 -10.47
N ILE A 381 3.38 -13.27 -11.31
CA ILE A 381 3.57 -13.52 -12.74
C ILE A 381 2.82 -12.44 -13.51
N ALA A 382 3.52 -11.74 -14.39
CA ALA A 382 2.98 -10.68 -15.22
C ALA A 382 1.95 -11.19 -16.24
N PRO A 383 0.96 -10.37 -16.61
CA PRO A 383 0.04 -10.73 -17.67
C PRO A 383 0.78 -10.75 -19.00
N SER A 384 0.62 -11.84 -19.77
CA SER A 384 1.19 -11.89 -21.11
C SER A 384 0.18 -11.58 -22.23
N GLY A 385 -1.11 -11.50 -21.90
CA GLY A 385 -2.21 -11.11 -22.80
C GLY A 385 -2.56 -9.62 -22.68
N SER A 386 -3.64 -9.18 -23.33
CA SER A 386 -4.09 -7.77 -23.25
C SER A 386 -4.93 -7.47 -22.01
N ASP A 387 -5.34 -8.50 -21.27
CA ASP A 387 -6.08 -8.31 -20.02
C ASP A 387 -5.08 -8.24 -18.86
N PRO A 388 -4.86 -7.07 -18.25
CA PRO A 388 -3.93 -6.92 -17.14
C PRO A 388 -4.32 -7.77 -15.92
N TRP A 389 -5.60 -8.13 -15.79
CA TRP A 389 -6.10 -8.96 -14.68
C TRP A 389 -5.68 -10.43 -14.76
N GLN A 390 -4.97 -10.82 -15.82
CA GLN A 390 -4.33 -12.13 -15.92
C GLN A 390 -3.00 -12.20 -15.17
N ALA A 391 -2.56 -11.10 -14.54
CA ALA A 391 -1.49 -11.15 -13.57
C ALA A 391 -1.92 -12.03 -12.38
N GLU A 392 -1.04 -12.91 -11.92
CA GLU A 392 -1.39 -13.88 -10.87
C GLU A 392 -0.27 -14.03 -9.84
N ARG A 393 -0.66 -14.33 -8.59
CA ARG A 393 0.28 -14.67 -7.51
C ARG A 393 0.33 -16.16 -7.31
N ARG A 394 1.51 -16.69 -7.00
CA ARG A 394 1.70 -18.10 -6.67
C ARG A 394 2.71 -18.27 -5.55
N THR A 395 2.60 -19.37 -4.82
CA THR A 395 3.60 -19.80 -3.85
C THR A 395 4.53 -20.83 -4.50
N VAL A 396 5.82 -20.66 -4.29
CA VAL A 396 6.85 -21.59 -4.74
C VAL A 396 6.81 -22.85 -3.87
N ALA A 397 6.66 -24.02 -4.48
CA ALA A 397 6.79 -25.31 -3.80
C ALA A 397 8.26 -25.80 -3.79
N SER A 398 9.01 -25.56 -4.87
CA SER A 398 10.45 -25.86 -4.95
C SER A 398 11.12 -25.21 -6.15
N VAL A 399 12.44 -25.05 -6.10
CA VAL A 399 13.27 -24.57 -7.22
C VAL A 399 14.35 -25.58 -7.56
N SER A 400 14.56 -25.81 -8.86
CA SER A 400 15.63 -26.66 -9.39
C SER A 400 16.26 -26.00 -10.62
N GLY A 401 17.35 -25.28 -10.40
CA GLY A 401 17.99 -24.48 -11.46
C GLY A 401 17.04 -23.38 -11.94
N ASN A 402 16.64 -23.42 -13.21
CA ASN A 402 15.70 -22.47 -13.78
C ASN A 402 14.24 -22.99 -13.82
N GLN A 403 13.95 -24.13 -13.19
CA GLN A 403 12.58 -24.61 -13.03
C GLN A 403 12.06 -24.29 -11.64
N VAL A 404 10.88 -23.68 -11.59
CA VAL A 404 10.14 -23.40 -10.36
C VAL A 404 8.87 -24.24 -10.38
N THR A 405 8.65 -25.05 -9.34
CA THR A 405 7.38 -25.74 -9.12
C THR A 405 6.52 -24.92 -8.17
N LEU A 406 5.25 -24.77 -8.48
CA LEU A 406 4.26 -23.99 -7.74
C LEU A 406 3.42 -24.91 -6.85
N GLU A 407 2.90 -24.39 -5.74
CA GLU A 407 1.97 -25.13 -4.88
C GLU A 407 0.58 -25.28 -5.52
N GLU A 408 0.20 -24.31 -6.36
CA GLU A 408 -1.07 -24.28 -7.06
C GLU A 408 -0.86 -24.06 -8.57
N PRO A 409 -1.68 -24.67 -9.44
CA PRO A 409 -1.57 -24.51 -10.87
C PRO A 409 -1.93 -23.08 -11.31
N LEU A 410 -1.37 -22.63 -12.44
CA LEU A 410 -1.68 -21.35 -13.05
C LEU A 410 -3.14 -21.27 -13.52
N ASP A 411 -3.75 -20.09 -13.42
CA ASP A 411 -5.11 -19.86 -13.94
C ASP A 411 -5.10 -19.37 -15.40
N HIS A 412 -4.00 -18.75 -15.82
CA HIS A 412 -3.85 -18.12 -17.12
C HIS A 412 -2.62 -18.60 -17.88
N ASP A 413 -2.66 -18.42 -19.21
CA ASP A 413 -1.52 -18.71 -20.08
C ASP A 413 -0.50 -17.56 -20.01
N HIS A 414 0.78 -17.90 -19.88
CA HIS A 414 1.89 -16.95 -19.85
C HIS A 414 2.89 -17.19 -20.99
N TYR A 415 3.15 -16.16 -21.77
CA TYR A 415 4.07 -16.19 -22.90
C TYR A 415 5.52 -16.21 -22.39
N GLY A 416 6.38 -17.03 -23.01
CA GLY A 416 7.75 -17.25 -22.56
C GLY A 416 8.71 -17.47 -23.72
N ALA A 417 8.47 -16.81 -24.87
CA ALA A 417 9.39 -16.84 -26.00
C ALA A 417 9.78 -15.42 -26.46
N VAL A 418 10.95 -15.30 -27.09
CA VAL A 418 11.38 -14.10 -27.82
C VAL A 418 11.08 -14.31 -29.30
N GLU A 419 10.56 -13.28 -29.96
CA GLU A 419 10.35 -13.27 -31.41
C GLU A 419 11.39 -12.39 -32.11
N THR A 420 11.60 -12.59 -33.41
CA THR A 420 12.48 -11.73 -34.21
C THR A 420 11.75 -11.26 -35.45
N HIS A 421 11.66 -9.94 -35.61
CA HIS A 421 10.98 -9.27 -36.72
C HIS A 421 11.90 -8.20 -37.30
N ALA A 422 12.05 -8.16 -38.63
CA ALA A 422 12.95 -7.21 -39.29
C ALA A 422 14.43 -7.27 -38.80
N GLY A 423 14.85 -8.37 -38.17
CA GLY A 423 16.18 -8.48 -37.56
C GLY A 423 16.30 -7.88 -36.15
N THR A 424 15.20 -7.38 -35.58
CA THR A 424 15.11 -6.89 -34.20
C THR A 424 14.34 -7.88 -33.33
N GLU A 425 14.79 -8.05 -32.09
CA GLU A 425 14.13 -8.93 -31.11
C GLU A 425 12.91 -8.24 -30.49
N LEU A 426 11.82 -8.99 -30.36
CA LEU A 426 10.62 -8.63 -29.63
C LEU A 426 10.50 -9.61 -28.46
N ASP A 427 10.97 -9.19 -27.29
CA ASP A 427 10.83 -9.97 -26.06
C ASP A 427 9.45 -9.71 -25.45
N MET A 428 8.62 -10.75 -25.37
CA MET A 428 7.29 -10.69 -24.77
C MET A 428 7.14 -11.71 -23.63
N ARG A 429 8.26 -12.16 -23.08
CA ARG A 429 8.27 -13.15 -22.01
C ARG A 429 7.72 -12.50 -20.75
N ALA A 430 6.73 -13.14 -20.15
CA ALA A 430 6.14 -12.68 -18.91
C ALA A 430 7.21 -12.60 -17.82
N GLU A 431 7.21 -11.47 -17.12
CA GLU A 431 8.00 -11.23 -15.93
C GLU A 431 7.48 -12.09 -14.77
N VAL A 432 8.40 -12.51 -13.91
CA VAL A 432 8.13 -13.22 -12.67
C VAL A 432 8.93 -12.52 -11.57
N GLY A 433 8.24 -11.86 -10.65
CA GLY A 433 8.84 -11.08 -9.57
C GLY A 433 8.63 -11.71 -8.20
N LEU A 434 9.67 -11.69 -7.37
CA LEU A 434 9.63 -12.09 -5.97
C LEU A 434 8.91 -11.04 -5.14
N LEU A 435 7.90 -11.47 -4.39
CA LEU A 435 7.16 -10.63 -3.44
C LEU A 435 7.68 -10.80 -2.02
N THR A 436 8.14 -12.00 -1.65
CA THR A 436 8.56 -12.29 -0.28
C THR A 436 9.92 -11.69 0.03
N ARG A 437 10.05 -11.02 1.17
CA ARG A 437 11.31 -10.58 1.77
C ARG A 437 11.33 -10.93 3.25
N ASN A 438 12.53 -11.08 3.82
CA ASN A 438 12.69 -11.43 5.24
C ASN A 438 12.44 -10.24 6.19
N VAL A 439 12.53 -8.99 5.71
CA VAL A 439 12.04 -7.84 6.47
C VAL A 439 10.68 -7.42 5.91
N GLU A 440 9.67 -7.28 6.75
CA GLU A 440 8.29 -6.96 6.36
C GLU A 440 7.76 -5.71 7.09
N LEU A 441 7.27 -4.73 6.33
CA LEU A 441 6.41 -3.65 6.81
C LEU A 441 4.97 -3.98 6.39
N ARG A 442 4.04 -4.09 7.34
CA ARG A 442 2.66 -4.48 6.99
C ARG A 442 1.57 -3.71 7.70
N GLY A 443 0.45 -3.52 6.99
CA GLY A 443 -0.84 -3.23 7.62
C GLY A 443 -1.47 -4.48 8.26
N ASP A 444 -2.29 -4.26 9.28
CA ASP A 444 -3.08 -5.30 9.94
C ASP A 444 -4.24 -5.84 9.08
N ASP A 445 -4.89 -6.90 9.54
CA ASP A 445 -6.04 -7.51 8.86
C ASP A 445 -7.27 -6.58 8.80
N LEU A 446 -7.35 -5.60 9.71
CA LEU A 446 -8.38 -4.56 9.73
C LEU A 446 -8.18 -3.48 8.66
N SER A 447 -7.09 -3.56 7.88
CA SER A 447 -6.79 -2.60 6.82
C SER A 447 -7.81 -2.62 5.67
N TYR A 448 -8.63 -3.66 5.52
CA TYR A 448 -9.65 -3.74 4.45
C TYR A 448 -10.92 -2.96 4.77
N ALA A 449 -11.32 -2.04 3.89
CA ALA A 449 -12.60 -1.35 3.99
C ALA A 449 -13.81 -2.24 3.63
N ASP A 450 -13.61 -3.21 2.72
CA ASP A 450 -14.61 -4.21 2.32
C ASP A 450 -14.07 -5.62 2.65
N ARG A 451 -14.38 -6.11 3.86
CA ARG A 451 -13.87 -7.38 4.40
C ARG A 451 -14.26 -8.60 3.57
N ASP A 452 -15.32 -8.49 2.74
CA ASP A 452 -15.86 -9.61 1.96
C ASP A 452 -15.19 -9.79 0.59
N ARG A 453 -14.33 -8.85 0.14
CA ARG A 453 -13.69 -8.89 -1.19
C ARG A 453 -12.20 -9.23 -1.19
N GLY A 454 -11.54 -9.25 -0.03
CA GLY A 454 -10.15 -9.71 0.13
C GLY A 454 -9.12 -9.01 -0.77
N VAL A 455 -7.99 -9.72 -1.00
CA VAL A 455 -6.82 -9.26 -1.77
C VAL A 455 -7.05 -9.04 -3.27
N ASP A 456 -8.15 -9.55 -3.84
CA ASP A 456 -8.36 -9.61 -5.29
C ASP A 456 -9.48 -8.68 -5.79
N SER A 457 -9.81 -7.65 -5.01
CA SER A 457 -10.81 -6.64 -5.41
C SER A 457 -10.29 -5.76 -6.56
N GLU A 458 -11.14 -5.57 -7.58
CA GLU A 458 -10.91 -4.64 -8.69
C GLU A 458 -10.54 -3.24 -8.17
N TYR A 459 -11.09 -2.89 -7.01
CA TYR A 459 -10.82 -1.64 -6.31
C TYR A 459 -10.73 -1.92 -4.82
N ALA A 460 -9.65 -2.60 -4.42
CA ALA A 460 -9.31 -2.74 -3.01
C ALA A 460 -9.16 -1.32 -2.42
N ALA A 461 -10.02 -1.00 -1.45
CA ALA A 461 -9.90 0.22 -0.67
C ALA A 461 -9.57 -0.18 0.76
N GLY A 462 -8.71 0.58 1.41
CA GLY A 462 -8.22 0.21 2.72
C GLY A 462 -7.50 1.32 3.46
N PHE A 463 -7.29 1.07 4.74
CA PHE A 463 -6.52 1.87 5.67
C PHE A 463 -5.34 1.03 6.18
N GLY A 464 -4.36 0.86 5.28
CA GLY A 464 -3.15 0.07 5.52
C GLY A 464 -2.07 0.82 6.29
N GLY A 465 -0.97 0.11 6.55
CA GLY A 465 0.28 0.73 6.98
C GLY A 465 0.83 1.66 5.90
N HIS A 466 1.59 2.68 6.25
CA HIS A 466 2.30 3.50 5.26
C HIS A 466 3.68 3.87 5.79
N ALA A 467 4.59 4.25 4.89
CA ALA A 467 5.83 4.86 5.30
C ALA A 467 5.95 6.26 4.71
N ILE A 468 6.40 7.21 5.53
CA ILE A 468 6.62 8.58 5.12
C ILE A 468 7.91 9.12 5.74
N PHE A 469 8.85 9.45 4.88
CA PHE A 469 10.15 9.99 5.24
C PHE A 469 10.12 11.49 5.04
N ALA A 470 9.59 12.19 6.04
CA ALA A 470 9.48 13.65 6.05
C ALA A 470 10.75 14.25 6.66
N ASP A 471 11.37 15.19 5.95
CA ASP A 471 12.67 15.80 6.30
C ASP A 471 13.71 14.78 6.85
N PRO A 472 13.99 13.69 6.13
CA PRO A 472 14.88 12.64 6.62
C PRO A 472 16.35 13.08 6.55
N GLY A 473 17.14 12.61 7.51
CA GLY A 473 18.60 12.68 7.44
C GLY A 473 19.15 11.73 6.37
N ARG A 474 18.74 10.45 6.42
CA ARG A 474 19.10 9.42 5.44
C ARG A 474 18.11 8.26 5.49
N VAL A 475 17.73 7.74 4.32
CA VAL A 475 16.87 6.55 4.21
C VAL A 475 17.53 5.54 3.28
N ARG A 476 17.84 4.36 3.81
CA ARG A 476 18.45 3.25 3.07
C ARG A 476 17.66 2.00 3.38
N ILE A 477 16.86 1.56 2.43
CA ILE A 477 15.99 0.40 2.61
C ILE A 477 16.23 -0.58 1.48
N GLU A 478 16.66 -1.77 1.83
CA GLU A 478 16.84 -2.89 0.93
C GLU A 478 16.37 -4.22 1.51
N GLY A 479 15.76 -5.06 0.67
CA GLY A 479 15.22 -6.35 1.10
C GLY A 479 13.98 -6.22 2.00
N LEU A 480 13.17 -5.17 1.85
CA LEU A 480 11.91 -4.96 2.58
C LEU A 480 10.69 -5.34 1.72
N GLU A 481 9.74 -6.05 2.32
CA GLU A 481 8.39 -6.29 1.80
C GLU A 481 7.40 -5.32 2.45
N ALA A 482 6.76 -4.46 1.67
CA ALA A 482 5.64 -3.63 2.11
C ALA A 482 4.31 -4.25 1.67
N PHE A 483 3.57 -4.83 2.61
CA PHE A 483 2.33 -5.58 2.34
C PHE A 483 1.10 -4.96 3.00
N ARG A 484 0.00 -4.82 2.25
CA ARG A 484 -1.24 -4.16 2.70
C ARG A 484 -0.99 -2.74 3.19
N CYS A 485 -0.23 -2.01 2.38
CA CYS A 485 0.16 -0.65 2.66
C CYS A 485 -0.61 0.38 1.82
N GLY A 486 -0.42 1.65 2.15
CA GLY A 486 -1.16 2.76 1.58
C GLY A 486 -2.53 2.96 2.24
N GLN A 487 -3.07 4.17 2.15
CA GLN A 487 -4.40 4.48 2.70
C GLN A 487 -5.26 5.17 1.64
N SER A 488 -6.34 4.51 1.23
CA SER A 488 -7.26 5.01 0.21
C SER A 488 -7.90 6.32 0.64
N GLY A 489 -8.05 7.27 -0.28
CA GLY A 489 -8.69 8.55 0.01
C GLY A 489 -7.88 9.53 0.86
N LEU A 490 -6.66 9.17 1.30
CA LEU A 490 -5.81 10.04 2.11
C LEU A 490 -4.52 10.42 1.36
N GLN A 491 -4.17 11.71 1.40
CA GLN A 491 -3.00 12.25 0.71
C GLN A 491 -1.71 11.80 1.40
N ALA A 492 -0.64 11.61 0.64
CA ALA A 492 0.69 11.27 1.16
C ALA A 492 0.80 9.94 1.94
N ARG A 493 -0.24 9.10 1.97
CA ARG A 493 -0.25 7.80 2.67
C ARG A 493 0.07 6.66 1.71
N TYR A 494 1.35 6.51 1.38
CA TYR A 494 1.84 5.52 0.42
C TYR A 494 2.77 4.49 1.09
N PRO A 495 2.95 3.30 0.51
CA PRO A 495 3.81 2.28 1.07
C PRO A 495 5.23 2.74 1.42
N LEU A 496 5.91 3.44 0.51
CA LEU A 496 7.25 4.03 0.73
C LEU A 496 7.30 5.42 0.08
N HIS A 497 7.45 6.48 0.88
CA HIS A 497 7.27 7.86 0.42
C HIS A 497 8.33 8.79 1.00
N PHE A 498 9.26 9.27 0.17
CA PHE A 498 10.06 10.46 0.51
C PHE A 498 9.19 11.71 0.35
N HIS A 499 9.08 12.51 1.40
CA HIS A 499 8.20 13.67 1.43
C HIS A 499 8.98 14.92 1.75
N HIS A 500 9.20 15.76 0.73
CA HIS A 500 10.00 16.99 0.80
C HIS A 500 11.38 16.76 1.42
N ALA A 501 12.05 15.68 1.01
CA ALA A 501 13.34 15.28 1.56
C ALA A 501 14.53 16.03 0.93
N GLY A 502 14.29 16.83 -0.13
CA GLY A 502 15.33 17.58 -0.82
C GLY A 502 16.37 16.66 -1.48
N ASP A 503 17.64 17.07 -1.43
CA ASP A 503 18.75 16.26 -1.94
C ASP A 503 19.04 15.07 -1.03
N GLN A 504 18.95 13.87 -1.60
CA GLN A 504 19.07 12.61 -0.87
C GLN A 504 20.19 11.73 -1.44
N GLU A 505 21.30 12.35 -1.86
CA GLU A 505 22.49 11.63 -2.34
C GLU A 505 22.95 10.53 -1.34
N GLY A 506 22.90 9.28 -1.81
CA GLY A 506 23.27 8.09 -1.04
C GLY A 506 22.17 7.52 -0.13
N SER A 507 20.94 8.04 -0.23
CA SER A 507 19.70 7.36 0.18
C SER A 507 19.18 6.50 -0.98
N TYR A 508 18.48 5.42 -0.67
CA TYR A 508 18.01 4.47 -1.67
C TYR A 508 16.86 3.59 -1.19
N LEU A 509 16.07 3.11 -2.16
CA LEU A 509 15.11 2.03 -2.02
C LEU A 509 15.46 0.96 -3.05
N ARG A 510 16.05 -0.16 -2.62
CA ARG A 510 16.55 -1.22 -3.52
C ARG A 510 16.02 -2.60 -3.17
N HIS A 511 15.83 -3.49 -4.13
CA HIS A 511 15.50 -4.91 -3.83
C HIS A 511 14.26 -5.09 -2.92
N ASN A 512 13.33 -4.14 -2.94
CA ASN A 512 12.12 -4.19 -2.12
C ASN A 512 10.96 -4.80 -2.91
N SER A 513 9.93 -5.21 -2.20
CA SER A 513 8.62 -5.48 -2.80
C SER A 513 7.57 -4.58 -2.17
N VAL A 514 6.63 -4.09 -2.97
CA VAL A 514 5.41 -3.43 -2.49
C VAL A 514 4.27 -4.16 -3.14
N TRP A 515 3.37 -4.74 -2.35
CA TRP A 515 2.24 -5.40 -2.96
C TRP A 515 0.96 -5.34 -2.16
N HIS A 516 -0.13 -5.36 -2.92
CA HIS A 516 -1.47 -5.09 -2.42
C HIS A 516 -1.57 -3.69 -1.79
N SER A 517 -1.26 -2.67 -2.59
CA SER A 517 -1.29 -1.28 -2.14
C SER A 517 -2.65 -0.63 -2.36
N PHE A 518 -3.19 -0.03 -1.30
CA PHE A 518 -4.45 0.69 -1.31
C PHE A 518 -4.33 2.13 -1.85
N ASN A 519 -3.11 2.65 -1.99
CA ASN A 519 -2.86 3.98 -2.54
C ASN A 519 -1.37 4.16 -2.92
N ARG A 520 -1.09 4.21 -4.22
CA ARG A 520 0.22 4.36 -4.88
C ARG A 520 1.29 3.34 -4.43
N GLY A 521 2.50 3.40 -4.97
CA GLY A 521 3.62 2.54 -4.55
C GLY A 521 4.75 3.34 -3.93
N ILE A 522 5.85 3.49 -4.66
CA ILE A 522 7.08 4.16 -4.23
C ILE A 522 7.09 5.60 -4.76
N ASN A 523 7.28 6.58 -3.88
CA ASN A 523 7.21 8.01 -4.21
C ASN A 523 8.48 8.78 -3.81
N ALA A 524 8.96 9.63 -4.72
CA ALA A 524 9.97 10.65 -4.49
C ALA A 524 9.35 12.04 -4.70
N HIS A 525 8.75 12.58 -3.64
CA HIS A 525 8.00 13.84 -3.68
C HIS A 525 8.84 14.96 -3.06
N GLY A 526 9.10 16.02 -3.83
CA GLY A 526 10.01 17.11 -3.44
C GLY A 526 11.41 16.62 -3.08
N THR A 527 11.88 15.57 -3.77
CA THR A 527 13.05 14.77 -3.39
C THR A 527 13.85 14.34 -4.62
N GLY A 528 15.18 14.50 -4.56
CA GLY A 528 16.10 14.32 -5.68
C GLY A 528 17.32 13.49 -5.31
N ASN A 529 18.05 13.01 -6.33
CA ASN A 529 19.25 12.17 -6.20
C ASN A 529 19.05 10.87 -5.39
N VAL A 530 17.82 10.33 -5.35
CA VAL A 530 17.53 9.01 -4.75
C VAL A 530 17.71 7.90 -5.79
N GLU A 531 18.27 6.77 -5.35
CA GLU A 531 18.31 5.55 -6.15
C GLU A 531 17.12 4.63 -5.81
N ILE A 532 16.29 4.34 -6.81
CA ILE A 532 15.14 3.44 -6.73
C ILE A 532 15.42 2.32 -7.73
N GLU A 533 15.89 1.17 -7.23
CA GLU A 533 16.45 0.12 -8.08
C GLU A 533 15.94 -1.28 -7.73
N ARG A 534 15.61 -2.08 -8.76
CA ARG A 534 15.28 -3.51 -8.61
C ARG A 534 14.15 -3.79 -7.63
N ASN A 535 13.21 -2.87 -7.50
CA ASN A 535 12.01 -3.06 -6.69
C ASN A 535 10.92 -3.76 -7.52
N VAL A 536 10.05 -4.52 -6.84
CA VAL A 536 8.86 -5.16 -7.44
C VAL A 536 7.61 -4.56 -6.81
N VAL A 537 6.85 -3.80 -7.59
CA VAL A 537 5.56 -3.22 -7.18
C VAL A 537 4.44 -3.98 -7.88
N PHE A 538 3.62 -4.71 -7.12
CA PHE A 538 2.54 -5.55 -7.65
C PHE A 538 1.18 -5.15 -7.07
N ASP A 539 0.12 -5.15 -7.88
CA ASP A 539 -1.26 -4.92 -7.41
C ASP A 539 -1.42 -3.57 -6.69
N THR A 540 -1.33 -2.48 -7.45
CA THR A 540 -1.31 -1.11 -6.90
C THR A 540 -2.50 -0.30 -7.37
N ILE A 541 -3.21 0.34 -6.43
CA ILE A 541 -4.23 1.35 -6.73
C ILE A 541 -3.55 2.73 -6.87
N GLY A 542 -3.64 3.37 -8.02
CA GLY A 542 -2.93 4.63 -8.30
C GLY A 542 -1.60 4.41 -9.01
N HIS A 543 -0.66 5.35 -8.86
CA HIS A 543 0.66 5.28 -9.52
C HIS A 543 1.60 4.30 -8.80
N SER A 544 2.36 3.46 -9.53
CA SER A 544 3.26 2.48 -8.89
C SER A 544 4.59 3.09 -8.46
N TYR A 545 5.24 3.85 -9.33
CA TYR A 545 6.43 4.65 -9.09
C TYR A 545 6.11 6.09 -9.49
N LEU A 546 6.49 7.05 -8.66
CA LEU A 546 6.19 8.44 -8.97
C LEU A 546 7.22 9.46 -8.46
N VAL A 547 7.29 10.54 -9.23
CA VAL A 547 7.81 11.87 -8.88
C VAL A 547 6.63 12.83 -9.01
N GLU A 548 6.40 13.70 -8.02
CA GLU A 548 5.05 14.24 -7.78
C GLU A 548 4.85 15.70 -8.23
N GLN A 549 5.82 16.60 -8.02
CA GLN A 549 5.58 18.05 -8.15
C GLN A 549 6.23 18.74 -9.36
N GLY A 550 7.18 18.11 -10.06
CA GLY A 550 7.91 18.76 -11.15
C GLY A 550 8.94 19.79 -10.67
N LEU A 551 9.32 19.76 -9.39
CA LEU A 551 10.23 20.74 -8.79
C LEU A 551 11.71 20.46 -9.15
N PRO A 552 12.60 21.46 -9.17
CA PRO A 552 14.04 21.25 -9.32
C PRO A 552 14.65 20.35 -8.24
N GLU A 553 14.05 20.32 -7.05
CA GLU A 553 14.42 19.40 -5.98
C GLU A 553 14.14 17.93 -6.33
N GLU A 554 13.36 17.63 -7.36
CA GLU A 554 13.00 16.27 -7.81
C GLU A 554 13.85 15.75 -8.98
N GLU A 555 14.99 16.38 -9.23
CA GLU A 555 15.92 15.99 -10.30
C GLU A 555 16.92 14.93 -9.84
N GLY A 556 17.51 14.23 -10.81
CA GLY A 556 18.63 13.31 -10.57
C GLY A 556 18.25 11.99 -9.89
N ASN A 557 16.95 11.72 -9.68
CA ASN A 557 16.51 10.41 -9.24
C ASN A 557 16.78 9.37 -10.32
N VAL A 558 17.09 8.15 -9.87
CA VAL A 558 17.41 7.02 -10.74
C VAL A 558 16.42 5.90 -10.49
N PHE A 559 15.67 5.55 -11.53
CA PHE A 559 14.80 4.38 -11.60
C PHE A 559 15.45 3.34 -12.49
N ARG A 560 15.97 2.26 -11.88
CA ARG A 560 16.70 1.21 -12.61
C ARG A 560 16.12 -0.17 -12.36
N GLU A 561 15.87 -0.93 -13.42
CA GLU A 561 15.48 -2.35 -13.33
C GLU A 561 14.29 -2.62 -12.39
N ASN A 562 13.37 -1.66 -12.24
CA ASN A 562 12.18 -1.83 -11.42
C ASN A 562 11.08 -2.51 -12.21
N LEU A 563 10.27 -3.32 -11.53
CA LEU A 563 9.09 -3.98 -12.07
C LEU A 563 7.83 -3.37 -11.46
N ALA A 564 6.88 -2.96 -12.29
CA ALA A 564 5.52 -2.62 -11.92
C ALA A 564 4.56 -3.60 -12.59
N MET A 565 3.69 -4.24 -11.82
CA MET A 565 2.69 -5.19 -12.31
C MET A 565 1.30 -4.84 -11.77
N LEU A 566 0.30 -4.87 -12.65
CA LEU A 566 -1.09 -4.59 -12.32
C LEU A 566 -1.29 -3.22 -11.65
N THR A 567 -0.95 -2.15 -12.37
CA THR A 567 -1.28 -0.77 -11.98
C THR A 567 -2.75 -0.49 -12.26
N LYS A 568 -3.51 -0.04 -11.26
CA LYS A 568 -4.97 0.09 -11.34
C LYS A 568 -5.44 1.50 -11.08
N VAL A 569 -6.53 1.86 -11.75
CA VAL A 569 -7.20 3.14 -11.54
C VAL A 569 -7.95 3.25 -10.22
N VAL A 570 -7.83 4.42 -9.61
CA VAL A 570 -8.54 4.79 -8.38
C VAL A 570 -10.00 5.12 -8.71
N ARG A 571 -10.94 4.51 -7.99
CA ARG A 571 -12.36 4.91 -8.06
C ARG A 571 -12.49 6.37 -7.69
N GLU A 572 -13.38 7.09 -8.36
CA GLU A 572 -13.63 8.50 -8.11
C GLU A 572 -13.82 8.84 -6.62
N ARG A 573 -14.62 8.04 -5.90
CA ARG A 573 -14.92 8.25 -4.47
C ARG A 573 -13.71 8.04 -3.55
N ASP A 574 -12.72 7.25 -3.99
CA ASP A 574 -11.58 6.80 -3.18
C ASP A 574 -10.31 7.65 -3.45
N ARG A 575 -10.45 8.74 -4.22
CA ARG A 575 -9.33 9.62 -4.58
C ARG A 575 -8.93 10.55 -3.43
N ALA A 576 -7.65 10.47 -3.07
CA ALA A 576 -7.04 11.30 -2.03
C ALA A 576 -7.15 12.82 -2.25
N PHE A 577 -7.19 13.26 -3.51
CA PHE A 577 -7.23 14.68 -3.88
C PHE A 577 -8.64 15.20 -4.19
N GLY A 578 -9.69 14.52 -3.69
CA GLY A 578 -11.08 15.00 -3.67
C GLY A 578 -11.92 14.52 -4.85
N GLY A 579 -12.81 13.55 -4.60
CA GLY A 579 -13.78 13.00 -5.58
C GLY A 579 -15.17 13.62 -5.57
N ASN A 580 -15.43 14.68 -4.79
CA ASN A 580 -16.79 15.21 -4.66
C ASN A 580 -17.13 16.17 -5.81
N LEU A 581 -17.64 15.61 -6.91
CA LEU A 581 -18.27 16.39 -7.97
C LEU A 581 -19.62 16.95 -7.47
N ALA A 582 -19.67 18.24 -7.14
CA ALA A 582 -20.96 18.93 -6.99
C ALA A 582 -21.82 18.85 -8.27
N ASN A 583 -21.18 18.63 -9.43
CA ASN A 583 -21.81 18.28 -10.70
C ASN A 583 -20.96 17.25 -11.44
N PRO A 584 -21.46 16.01 -11.65
CA PRO A 584 -20.86 15.05 -12.57
C PRO A 584 -20.69 15.70 -13.95
N GLY A 585 -19.46 16.07 -14.31
CA GLY A 585 -19.15 16.71 -15.60
C GLY A 585 -18.60 18.14 -15.58
N ASP A 586 -18.46 18.82 -14.42
CA ASP A 586 -17.75 20.11 -14.37
C ASP A 586 -16.22 19.94 -14.22
N VAL A 587 -15.61 19.44 -15.28
CA VAL A 587 -14.15 19.23 -15.42
C VAL A 587 -13.33 20.53 -15.46
N ARG A 588 -13.95 21.71 -15.56
CA ARG A 588 -13.25 23.01 -15.61
C ARG A 588 -12.82 23.53 -14.23
N ARG A 589 -13.37 22.94 -13.17
CA ARG A 589 -13.14 23.36 -11.77
C ARG A 589 -12.52 22.24 -10.93
N ARG A 590 -11.95 21.21 -11.56
CA ARG A 590 -11.11 20.27 -10.82
C ARG A 590 -9.85 21.04 -10.41
N PRO A 591 -9.53 21.17 -9.10
CA PRO A 591 -8.17 21.46 -8.69
C PRO A 591 -7.25 20.45 -9.40
N LYS A 592 -6.04 20.81 -9.79
CA LYS A 592 -5.12 19.87 -10.44
C LYS A 592 -4.75 18.78 -9.41
N GLN A 593 -5.12 17.52 -9.66
CA GLN A 593 -5.25 16.44 -8.63
C GLN A 593 -4.15 15.37 -8.75
N GLN A 594 -2.89 15.75 -8.98
CA GLN A 594 -1.74 14.84 -9.11
C GLN A 594 -2.07 13.58 -9.92
N ASN A 595 -2.77 13.80 -11.03
CA ASN A 595 -3.30 12.79 -11.95
C ASN A 595 -3.89 11.49 -11.35
N ALA A 596 -4.56 11.55 -10.18
CA ALA A 596 -5.21 10.39 -9.55
C ALA A 596 -6.31 9.71 -10.40
N PHE A 597 -6.71 10.32 -11.52
CA PHE A 597 -7.66 9.78 -12.51
C PHE A 597 -6.99 9.16 -13.75
N ARG A 598 -5.65 9.27 -13.85
CA ARG A 598 -4.76 8.76 -14.90
C ARG A 598 -3.52 8.12 -14.24
N PRO A 599 -3.68 7.00 -13.52
CA PRO A 599 -2.54 6.31 -12.93
C PRO A 599 -1.55 5.87 -14.01
N ALA A 600 -0.29 5.74 -13.61
CA ALA A 600 0.76 5.18 -14.44
C ALA A 600 1.65 4.27 -13.60
N ALA A 601 2.26 3.25 -14.21
CA ALA A 601 3.28 2.47 -13.54
C ALA A 601 4.45 3.38 -13.14
N PHE A 602 4.87 4.28 -14.03
CA PHE A 602 5.87 5.31 -13.76
C PHE A 602 5.27 6.67 -14.12
N TRP A 603 5.01 7.52 -13.13
CA TRP A 603 4.57 8.90 -13.33
C TRP A 603 5.69 9.86 -12.98
N ILE A 604 6.16 10.58 -13.99
CA ILE A 604 7.36 11.40 -13.92
C ILE A 604 6.97 12.84 -14.22
N SER A 605 6.71 13.62 -13.17
CA SER A 605 6.36 15.04 -13.29
C SER A 605 7.58 15.92 -13.64
N ASN A 606 8.77 15.56 -13.13
CA ASN A 606 10.04 16.18 -13.53
C ASN A 606 10.80 15.30 -14.53
N PRO A 607 11.04 15.75 -15.78
CA PRO A 607 11.71 14.95 -16.80
C PRO A 607 13.21 14.71 -16.58
N ASN A 608 13.88 15.46 -15.68
CA ASN A 608 15.33 15.34 -15.44
C ASN A 608 15.67 14.19 -14.47
N ASN A 609 15.20 12.99 -14.82
CA ASN A 609 15.38 11.76 -14.06
C ASN A 609 15.81 10.62 -14.99
N THR A 610 16.48 9.62 -14.43
CA THR A 610 17.01 8.48 -15.21
C THR A 610 16.08 7.28 -15.09
N LEU A 611 15.54 6.79 -16.21
CA LEU A 611 14.73 5.57 -16.28
C LEU A 611 15.39 4.55 -17.21
N VAL A 612 15.98 3.49 -16.63
CA VAL A 612 16.71 2.46 -17.39
C VAL A 612 16.26 1.06 -17.03
N GLY A 613 15.90 0.24 -18.03
CA GLY A 613 15.63 -1.19 -17.84
C GLY A 613 14.37 -1.50 -17.01
N ASN A 614 13.45 -0.55 -16.83
CA ASN A 614 12.25 -0.76 -16.03
C ASN A 614 11.16 -1.46 -16.85
N HIS A 615 10.38 -2.32 -16.20
CA HIS A 615 9.26 -3.04 -16.80
C HIS A 615 7.93 -2.59 -16.20
N ALA A 616 7.04 -2.15 -17.08
CA ALA A 616 5.67 -1.76 -16.79
C ALA A 616 4.74 -2.84 -17.40
N ALA A 617 4.30 -3.79 -16.58
CA ALA A 617 3.72 -5.05 -17.04
C ALA A 617 2.27 -5.22 -16.54
N GLY A 618 1.33 -4.66 -17.30
CA GLY A 618 -0.10 -4.73 -17.01
C GLY A 618 -0.63 -3.50 -16.27
N GLY A 619 -1.63 -2.85 -16.86
CA GLY A 619 -2.36 -1.78 -16.16
C GLY A 619 -3.80 -1.62 -16.63
N TYR A 620 -4.71 -1.46 -15.68
CA TYR A 620 -6.14 -1.34 -15.90
C TYR A 620 -6.61 0.12 -15.80
N GLY A 621 -6.92 0.73 -16.95
CA GLY A 621 -7.27 2.15 -17.01
C GLY A 621 -6.09 3.06 -16.67
N ALA A 622 -4.87 2.58 -16.95
CA ALA A 622 -3.60 3.18 -16.58
C ALA A 622 -2.68 3.33 -17.80
N MET A 623 -1.49 3.89 -17.57
CA MET A 623 -0.39 3.99 -18.54
C MET A 623 0.85 3.26 -18.00
N GLY A 624 1.77 2.88 -18.89
CA GLY A 624 3.08 2.38 -18.49
C GLY A 624 3.93 3.51 -17.92
N PHE A 625 4.45 4.34 -18.81
CA PHE A 625 5.26 5.50 -18.47
C PHE A 625 4.51 6.78 -18.83
N PHE A 626 4.45 7.74 -17.92
CA PHE A 626 3.78 9.01 -18.12
C PHE A 626 4.71 10.15 -17.67
N TYR A 627 5.31 10.84 -18.64
CA TYR A 627 5.98 12.12 -18.42
C TYR A 627 4.95 13.24 -18.48
N ASP A 628 4.77 13.94 -17.38
CA ASP A 628 3.67 14.88 -17.17
C ASP A 628 4.16 16.28 -16.82
N GLY A 629 4.35 17.11 -17.83
CA GLY A 629 4.82 18.49 -17.68
C GLY A 629 3.69 19.52 -17.51
N HIS A 630 2.43 19.11 -17.33
CA HIS A 630 1.27 20.03 -17.37
C HIS A 630 0.77 20.54 -16.00
N ASP A 631 1.09 19.84 -14.91
CA ASP A 631 0.21 19.87 -13.74
C ASP A 631 0.61 20.86 -12.62
N GLU A 632 1.82 21.41 -12.61
CA GLU A 632 2.25 22.30 -11.52
C GLU A 632 2.58 23.72 -12.00
N THR A 633 2.14 24.75 -11.27
CA THR A 633 2.23 26.18 -11.63
C THR A 633 3.64 26.77 -11.61
N ASP A 634 4.66 25.93 -11.54
CA ASP A 634 6.07 26.29 -11.59
C ASP A 634 6.85 24.97 -11.76
N VAL A 635 6.67 24.24 -12.89
CA VAL A 635 7.83 23.47 -13.40
C VAL A 635 8.85 24.53 -13.77
N GLY A 636 9.63 24.99 -12.77
CA GLY A 636 10.62 26.06 -12.87
C GLY A 636 11.82 25.69 -13.75
N LEU A 637 11.62 24.71 -14.63
CA LEU A 637 12.58 24.14 -15.53
C LEU A 637 12.56 24.96 -16.82
N ASP A 638 13.67 25.64 -17.06
CA ASP A 638 14.01 26.13 -18.40
C ASP A 638 14.15 24.91 -19.32
N ALA A 639 13.50 24.94 -20.49
CA ALA A 639 13.62 23.86 -21.47
C ALA A 639 15.06 23.65 -21.95
N ALA A 640 16.00 24.57 -21.71
CA ALA A 640 17.41 24.32 -21.96
C ALA A 640 18.12 23.48 -20.86
N GLN A 641 17.46 23.16 -19.74
CA GLN A 641 18.11 22.67 -18.52
C GLN A 641 17.83 21.22 -18.13
N PHE A 642 16.88 20.52 -18.78
CA PHE A 642 16.59 19.12 -18.51
C PHE A 642 17.01 18.19 -19.66
N ASP A 643 17.39 16.96 -19.30
CA ASP A 643 17.75 15.87 -20.22
C ASP A 643 16.94 14.62 -19.88
N VAL A 644 16.17 14.11 -20.84
CA VAL A 644 15.38 12.89 -20.64
C VAL A 644 16.27 11.68 -20.90
N GLN A 645 16.48 10.87 -19.86
CA GLN A 645 17.21 9.60 -19.96
C GLN A 645 16.23 8.44 -19.82
N PHE A 646 15.86 7.86 -20.97
CA PHE A 646 14.92 6.75 -21.07
C PHE A 646 15.49 5.67 -21.99
N GLU A 647 15.98 4.58 -21.39
CA GLU A 647 16.69 3.53 -22.12
C GLU A 647 16.21 2.13 -21.72
N ASP A 648 15.99 1.26 -22.71
CA ASP A 648 15.73 -0.18 -22.54
C ASP A 648 14.54 -0.51 -21.61
N ASN A 649 13.56 0.39 -21.53
CA ASN A 649 12.34 0.14 -20.75
C ASN A 649 11.32 -0.69 -21.56
N VAL A 650 10.41 -1.37 -20.85
CA VAL A 650 9.36 -2.19 -21.44
C VAL A 650 7.98 -1.78 -20.90
N ALA A 651 6.98 -1.66 -21.77
CA ALA A 651 5.59 -1.44 -21.35
C ALA A 651 4.62 -2.36 -22.11
N HIS A 652 3.80 -3.13 -21.39
CA HIS A 652 2.78 -3.94 -22.06
C HIS A 652 1.51 -4.21 -21.27
N SER A 653 0.51 -4.74 -21.97
CA SER A 653 -0.76 -5.19 -21.39
C SER A 653 -1.55 -4.07 -20.70
N TYR A 654 -1.48 -2.87 -21.26
CA TYR A 654 -2.23 -1.71 -20.77
C TYR A 654 -3.58 -1.63 -21.46
N SER A 655 -4.65 -1.74 -20.66
CA SER A 655 -6.02 -1.73 -21.13
C SER A 655 -6.75 -0.42 -20.79
N VAL A 656 -7.78 -0.10 -21.58
CA VAL A 656 -8.69 1.01 -21.29
C VAL A 656 -9.87 0.54 -20.43
N ARG A 657 -10.46 1.44 -19.63
CA ARG A 657 -11.69 1.14 -18.89
C ARG A 657 -12.92 1.08 -19.81
N PRO A 658 -13.90 0.20 -19.53
CA PRO A 658 -15.22 0.29 -20.14
C PRO A 658 -15.87 1.66 -19.94
N GLN A 659 -16.60 2.16 -20.95
CA GLN A 659 -17.20 3.50 -20.94
C GLN A 659 -18.11 3.77 -19.73
N ARG A 660 -18.85 2.75 -19.27
CA ARG A 660 -19.76 2.86 -18.10
C ARG A 660 -19.02 3.08 -16.77
N GLN A 661 -17.71 2.81 -16.72
CA GLN A 661 -16.84 2.99 -15.56
C GLN A 661 -16.01 4.28 -15.63
N LEU A 662 -16.22 5.12 -16.66
CA LEU A 662 -15.57 6.43 -16.76
C LEU A 662 -16.25 7.43 -15.82
N ASP A 663 -15.44 8.17 -15.07
CA ASP A 663 -15.93 9.15 -14.10
C ASP A 663 -16.78 10.24 -14.77
N GLY A 664 -17.88 10.65 -14.12
CA GLY A 664 -18.80 11.64 -14.65
C GLY A 664 -19.81 11.12 -15.69
N TYR A 665 -19.87 9.81 -15.96
CA TYR A 665 -20.94 9.21 -16.77
C TYR A 665 -22.26 9.16 -15.99
N THR A 666 -23.06 10.23 -16.05
CA THR A 666 -24.47 10.19 -15.64
C THR A 666 -25.30 9.71 -16.82
N GLY A 667 -25.89 8.51 -16.72
CA GLY A 667 -26.80 7.99 -17.74
C GLY A 667 -27.87 9.02 -18.13
N ASP A 668 -28.16 9.11 -19.43
CA ASP A 668 -29.11 10.03 -20.09
C ASP A 668 -28.71 11.51 -20.22
N VAL A 669 -27.47 11.79 -20.64
CA VAL A 669 -27.14 13.06 -21.31
C VAL A 669 -27.40 12.93 -22.82
N GLY A 670 -28.12 13.87 -23.42
CA GLY A 670 -28.37 13.89 -24.87
C GLY A 670 -27.08 14.08 -25.67
N GLU A 671 -27.02 13.54 -26.91
CA GLU A 671 -25.81 13.51 -27.76
C GLU A 671 -25.06 14.85 -27.88
N ASP A 672 -25.78 15.98 -27.93
CA ASP A 672 -25.18 17.32 -28.06
C ASP A 672 -24.59 17.87 -26.74
N GLU A 673 -25.14 17.46 -25.59
CA GLU A 673 -24.67 17.87 -24.26
C GLU A 673 -23.49 17.00 -23.82
N LEU A 674 -23.53 15.71 -24.21
CA LEU A 674 -22.35 14.84 -24.29
C LEU A 674 -21.25 15.55 -25.11
N LEU A 675 -21.43 15.85 -26.39
CA LEU A 675 -20.35 16.43 -27.22
C LEU A 675 -19.69 17.71 -26.64
N ARG A 676 -20.40 18.47 -25.77
CA ARG A 676 -19.86 19.64 -25.07
C ARG A 676 -19.11 19.33 -23.77
N SER A 677 -19.57 18.36 -22.96
CA SER A 677 -18.79 17.86 -21.82
C SER A 677 -17.58 17.04 -22.29
N TRP A 678 -17.75 16.26 -23.36
CA TRP A 678 -16.76 15.43 -24.03
C TRP A 678 -15.54 16.19 -24.55
N ARG A 679 -15.67 17.46 -24.97
CA ARG A 679 -14.50 18.26 -25.41
C ARG A 679 -13.56 18.65 -24.26
N ILE A 680 -14.02 18.57 -23.02
CA ILE A 680 -13.26 18.98 -21.82
C ILE A 680 -12.90 17.75 -20.98
N SER A 681 -13.67 16.66 -21.06
CA SER A 681 -13.27 15.32 -20.56
C SER A 681 -12.41 14.52 -21.57
N HIS A 682 -12.18 15.04 -22.78
CA HIS A 682 -11.51 14.36 -23.90
C HIS A 682 -10.15 13.77 -23.52
N TYR A 683 -9.27 14.56 -22.90
CA TYR A 683 -7.95 14.09 -22.49
C TYR A 683 -8.02 13.06 -21.36
N GLN A 684 -9.03 13.13 -20.47
CA GLN A 684 -9.13 12.21 -19.33
C GLN A 684 -9.48 10.78 -19.74
N HIS A 685 -10.07 10.59 -20.91
CA HIS A 685 -10.51 9.30 -21.42
C HIS A 685 -9.57 8.69 -22.46
N ILE A 686 -8.68 9.48 -23.07
CA ILE A 686 -7.68 8.99 -24.05
C ILE A 686 -6.35 8.60 -23.40
N CYS A 687 -6.02 9.12 -22.22
CA CYS A 687 -4.78 8.81 -21.49
C CYS A 687 -4.89 7.52 -20.67
N GLN A 688 -5.25 6.41 -21.32
CA GLN A 688 -5.32 5.07 -20.75
C GLN A 688 -4.91 4.06 -21.83
N GLY A 689 -4.38 2.90 -21.45
CA GLY A 689 -4.00 1.88 -22.42
C GLY A 689 -2.78 2.28 -23.27
N ILE A 690 -1.93 3.17 -22.75
CA ILE A 690 -0.75 3.68 -23.44
C ILE A 690 0.52 3.12 -22.79
N GLY A 691 1.47 2.65 -23.60
CA GLY A 691 2.78 2.19 -23.13
C GLY A 691 3.64 3.34 -22.60
N LEU A 692 3.93 4.33 -23.44
CA LEU A 692 4.63 5.56 -23.07
C LEU A 692 3.84 6.79 -23.52
N MET A 693 3.53 7.69 -22.60
CA MET A 693 2.97 9.01 -22.88
C MET A 693 3.94 10.09 -22.41
N MET A 694 4.43 10.89 -23.35
CA MET A 694 5.18 12.11 -23.07
C MET A 694 4.32 13.33 -23.35
N GLN A 695 3.89 13.96 -22.27
CA GLN A 695 3.12 15.18 -22.29
C GLN A 695 3.93 16.32 -21.66
N LEU A 696 4.99 16.74 -22.36
CA LEU A 696 5.90 17.79 -21.90
C LEU A 696 5.59 19.16 -22.53
N GLU A 697 4.61 19.24 -23.43
CA GLU A 697 4.23 20.49 -24.08
C GLU A 697 3.55 21.48 -23.11
N PRO A 698 3.74 22.80 -23.31
CA PRO A 698 3.66 23.77 -22.23
C PRO A 698 2.28 24.41 -22.11
N MET A 699 1.82 24.61 -20.88
CA MET A 699 1.01 25.80 -20.62
C MET A 699 1.87 27.04 -20.33
N GLU A 700 3.21 26.96 -20.23
CA GLU A 700 4.06 28.12 -19.84
C GLU A 700 5.47 28.29 -20.48
N ILE A 701 6.06 27.33 -21.21
CA ILE A 701 7.35 27.47 -21.96
C ILE A 701 7.13 27.93 -23.42
N ASP A 702 7.90 28.91 -23.91
CA ASP A 702 7.85 29.33 -25.33
C ASP A 702 8.57 28.27 -26.21
N PRO A 703 7.93 27.68 -27.24
CA PRO A 703 8.58 26.75 -28.15
C PRO A 703 9.85 27.30 -28.80
N ASP A 704 9.97 28.62 -28.96
CA ASP A 704 11.17 29.28 -29.48
C ASP A 704 12.37 29.26 -28.49
N GLU A 705 12.12 28.95 -27.21
CA GLU A 705 13.16 28.83 -26.16
C GLU A 705 13.77 27.42 -26.07
N ILE A 706 13.15 26.41 -26.68
CA ILE A 706 13.69 25.05 -26.74
C ILE A 706 14.89 25.05 -27.70
N PRO A 707 16.09 24.60 -27.28
CA PRO A 707 17.23 24.50 -28.17
C PRO A 707 16.91 23.58 -29.36
N SER A 708 17.06 24.09 -30.58
CA SER A 708 16.75 23.33 -31.81
C SER A 708 17.62 22.08 -32.03
N ASP A 709 18.71 21.96 -31.27
CA ASP A 709 19.63 20.83 -31.24
C ASP A 709 19.41 19.88 -30.06
N ARG A 710 18.45 20.17 -29.17
CA ARG A 710 18.05 19.25 -28.10
C ARG A 710 17.38 18.02 -28.71
N SER A 711 17.72 16.85 -28.17
CA SER A 711 17.18 15.56 -28.58
C SER A 711 16.89 14.77 -27.32
N ASP A 712 15.63 14.71 -26.91
CA ASP A 712 15.17 13.91 -25.78
C ASP A 712 15.01 12.48 -26.28
N ARG A 713 16.03 11.64 -26.03
CA ARG A 713 16.14 10.31 -26.65
C ARG A 713 15.36 9.28 -25.83
N LEU A 714 14.49 8.56 -26.51
CA LEU A 714 13.75 7.42 -25.99
C LEU A 714 14.29 6.19 -26.73
N ALA A 715 15.29 5.54 -26.15
CA ALA A 715 16.05 4.50 -26.82
C ALA A 715 15.66 3.09 -26.30
N GLY A 716 15.67 2.09 -27.19
CA GLY A 716 15.51 0.69 -26.77
C GLY A 716 14.12 0.34 -26.24
N PHE A 717 13.10 1.18 -26.46
CA PHE A 717 11.79 0.96 -25.88
C PHE A 717 11.07 -0.23 -26.54
N THR A 718 10.59 -1.16 -25.73
CA THR A 718 9.71 -2.23 -26.19
C THR A 718 8.31 -1.99 -25.65
N ALA A 719 7.32 -1.86 -26.55
CA ALA A 719 5.92 -1.78 -26.14
C ALA A 719 5.02 -2.72 -26.92
N TYR A 720 4.14 -3.41 -26.22
CA TYR A 720 3.19 -4.30 -26.87
C TYR A 720 1.87 -4.46 -26.12
N LYS A 721 0.79 -4.81 -26.83
CA LYS A 721 -0.54 -5.03 -26.20
C LYS A 721 -1.05 -3.82 -25.43
N CYS A 722 -0.69 -2.61 -25.90
CA CYS A 722 -1.22 -1.35 -25.39
C CYS A 722 -2.46 -0.99 -26.20
N GLU A 723 -3.64 -1.10 -25.58
CA GLU A 723 -4.93 -1.02 -26.29
C GLU A 723 -5.15 0.32 -27.01
N HIS A 724 -4.58 1.42 -26.51
CA HIS A 724 -4.66 2.73 -27.15
C HIS A 724 -3.45 3.02 -28.03
N SER A 725 -2.25 3.11 -27.44
CA SER A 725 -1.03 3.42 -28.19
C SER A 725 0.20 2.79 -27.57
N GLY A 726 1.18 2.38 -28.40
CA GLY A 726 2.50 2.02 -27.89
C GLY A 726 3.21 3.26 -27.32
N VAL A 727 3.32 4.30 -28.14
CA VAL A 727 3.98 5.57 -27.79
C VAL A 727 3.10 6.76 -28.15
N TRP A 728 3.11 7.78 -27.31
CA TRP A 728 2.49 9.08 -27.54
C TRP A 728 3.46 10.18 -27.16
N THR A 729 3.88 11.04 -28.10
CA THR A 729 4.77 12.17 -27.83
C THR A 729 4.15 13.49 -28.25
N GLU A 730 4.13 14.44 -27.31
CA GLU A 730 3.70 15.82 -27.52
C GLU A 730 4.90 16.77 -27.34
N PHE A 731 5.87 16.76 -28.26
CA PHE A 731 7.01 17.68 -28.19
C PHE A 731 7.85 17.74 -29.47
N GLN A 732 8.56 18.85 -29.72
CA GLN A 732 9.38 19.03 -30.94
C GLN A 732 10.75 18.34 -30.90
N THR A 733 11.22 17.89 -29.73
CA THR A 733 12.58 17.33 -29.56
C THR A 733 12.61 15.86 -29.13
N SER A 734 11.44 15.21 -28.99
CA SER A 734 11.39 13.79 -28.64
C SER A 734 11.83 12.92 -29.82
N VAL A 735 12.78 12.03 -29.58
CA VAL A 735 13.30 11.08 -30.56
C VAL A 735 13.07 9.67 -30.06
N LEU A 736 12.10 8.96 -30.63
CA LEU A 736 11.93 7.52 -30.40
C LEU A 736 12.89 6.76 -31.31
N GLU A 737 13.75 5.92 -30.73
CA GLU A 737 14.70 5.17 -31.53
C GLU A 737 15.06 3.79 -31.02
N ASP A 738 15.59 2.97 -31.94
CA ASP A 738 16.10 1.63 -31.66
C ASP A 738 15.06 0.78 -30.89
N SER A 739 13.79 0.98 -31.21
CA SER A 739 12.63 0.51 -30.43
C SER A 739 11.83 -0.54 -31.19
N VAL A 740 11.04 -1.35 -30.47
CA VAL A 740 10.10 -2.31 -31.06
C VAL A 740 8.71 -2.12 -30.47
N ILE A 741 7.76 -1.76 -31.34
CA ILE A 741 6.38 -1.54 -30.93
C ILE A 741 5.53 -2.60 -31.62
N ALA A 742 4.77 -3.37 -30.85
CA ALA A 742 3.97 -4.47 -31.38
C ALA A 742 2.53 -4.45 -30.87
N ASP A 743 1.63 -5.12 -31.57
CA ASP A 743 0.25 -5.36 -31.11
C ASP A 743 -0.47 -4.12 -30.54
N PHE A 744 -0.53 -3.08 -31.36
CA PHE A 744 -1.02 -1.76 -30.99
C PHE A 744 -2.21 -1.35 -31.86
N ASN A 745 -3.04 -0.44 -31.33
CA ASN A 745 -4.00 0.29 -32.15
C ASN A 745 -3.34 1.49 -32.87
N ILE A 746 -2.48 2.22 -32.15
CA ILE A 746 -1.60 3.26 -32.69
C ILE A 746 -0.16 2.94 -32.25
N GLY A 747 0.76 2.80 -33.20
CA GLY A 747 2.16 2.48 -32.88
C GLY A 747 2.81 3.64 -32.13
N HIS A 748 2.94 4.77 -32.82
CA HIS A 748 3.41 6.02 -32.25
C HIS A 748 2.56 7.20 -32.72
N PHE A 749 1.87 7.81 -31.76
CA PHE A 749 1.17 9.07 -31.95
C PHE A 749 2.18 10.21 -31.74
N ALA A 750 2.58 10.88 -32.81
CA ALA A 750 3.62 11.89 -32.77
C ALA A 750 3.04 13.28 -33.08
N MET A 751 3.29 14.24 -32.20
CA MET A 751 2.95 15.64 -32.42
C MET A 751 4.19 16.53 -32.37
N GLY A 752 4.17 17.59 -33.18
CA GLY A 752 5.33 18.47 -33.31
C GLY A 752 6.47 17.83 -34.10
N GLY A 753 7.68 18.37 -33.96
CA GLY A 753 8.89 17.88 -34.63
C GLY A 753 9.45 16.56 -34.11
N SER A 754 8.66 15.74 -33.41
CA SER A 754 9.07 14.41 -32.93
C SER A 754 9.65 13.56 -34.08
N GLU A 755 10.73 12.83 -33.80
CA GLU A 755 11.37 11.92 -34.74
C GLU A 755 11.18 10.46 -34.29
N THR A 756 10.94 9.58 -35.25
CA THR A 756 10.96 8.12 -35.04
C THR A 756 12.00 7.50 -35.94
N ARG A 757 12.97 6.77 -35.38
CA ARG A 757 14.02 6.17 -36.20
C ARG A 757 14.52 4.81 -35.74
N ASN A 758 14.96 3.98 -36.67
CA ASN A 758 15.43 2.62 -36.37
C ASN A 758 14.40 1.79 -35.56
N THR A 759 13.10 2.08 -35.74
CA THR A 759 12.02 1.46 -34.98
C THR A 759 11.33 0.41 -35.84
N VAL A 760 11.07 -0.76 -35.26
CA VAL A 760 10.29 -1.82 -35.89
C VAL A 760 8.87 -1.82 -35.32
N PHE A 761 7.89 -1.74 -36.21
CA PHE A 761 6.48 -1.87 -35.88
C PHE A 761 5.97 -3.25 -36.32
N VAL A 762 5.42 -4.03 -35.39
CA VAL A 762 4.89 -5.38 -35.66
C VAL A 762 3.38 -5.40 -35.40
N GLY A 763 2.57 -5.42 -36.46
CA GLY A 763 1.11 -5.24 -36.32
C GLY A 763 0.35 -5.57 -37.61
N ARG A 764 -0.87 -5.06 -37.78
CA ARG A 764 -1.61 -5.16 -39.07
C ARG A 764 -1.69 -3.87 -39.85
N ASP A 765 -1.41 -3.94 -41.16
CA ASP A 765 -1.31 -2.78 -42.06
C ASP A 765 -2.65 -2.01 -42.20
N GLY A 766 -3.75 -2.66 -41.81
CA GLY A 766 -5.04 -2.03 -41.57
C GLY A 766 -5.48 -2.27 -40.14
N THR A 767 -5.09 -1.39 -39.21
CA THR A 767 -5.84 -1.24 -37.97
C THR A 767 -7.19 -0.64 -38.37
N ASP A 768 -8.26 -1.38 -38.11
CA ASP A 768 -9.61 -0.87 -38.28
C ASP A 768 -9.82 0.13 -37.14
N ASN A 769 -9.35 1.37 -37.35
CA ASN A 769 -9.48 2.46 -36.37
C ASN A 769 -10.96 2.80 -36.08
N ASP A 770 -11.90 2.19 -36.80
CA ASP A 770 -13.33 2.18 -36.47
C ASP A 770 -13.67 1.36 -35.21
N ILE A 771 -12.72 0.53 -34.71
CA ILE A 771 -12.86 -0.33 -33.51
C ILE A 771 -11.90 0.10 -32.39
N ALA A 772 -11.53 1.39 -32.33
CA ALA A 772 -11.20 1.91 -31.01
C ALA A 772 -12.50 1.86 -30.18
N PRO A 773 -12.49 1.33 -28.93
CA PRO A 773 -13.68 1.30 -28.11
C PRO A 773 -14.30 2.71 -28.09
N PRO A 774 -15.64 2.85 -28.12
CA PRO A 774 -16.26 4.16 -28.03
C PRO A 774 -15.77 4.79 -26.71
N PRO A 775 -14.85 5.76 -26.81
CA PRO A 775 -15.27 7.05 -27.31
C PRO A 775 -14.39 7.74 -28.35
N THR A 776 -13.31 7.13 -28.85
CA THR A 776 -12.45 7.82 -29.82
C THR A 776 -13.03 7.75 -31.24
N ARG A 777 -14.18 8.40 -31.46
CA ARG A 777 -14.40 9.06 -32.76
C ARG A 777 -13.48 10.27 -32.85
N PHE A 778 -12.18 10.02 -32.81
CA PHE A 778 -11.28 10.83 -33.60
C PHE A 778 -11.68 10.59 -35.07
N LYS A 779 -12.62 11.39 -35.56
CA LYS A 779 -12.33 12.00 -36.86
C LYS A 779 -11.21 12.98 -36.57
N THR A 780 -9.98 12.46 -36.48
CA THR A 780 -8.83 13.30 -36.73
C THR A 780 -9.16 14.01 -38.03
N GLY A 781 -9.20 15.33 -38.02
CA GLY A 781 -9.29 16.10 -39.25
C GLY A 781 -8.02 15.95 -40.11
N GLY A 782 -7.25 14.88 -39.92
CA GLY A 782 -6.14 14.43 -40.75
C GLY A 782 -6.68 13.58 -41.90
N PRO A 783 -5.96 13.53 -43.03
CA PRO A 783 -6.41 12.83 -44.23
C PRO A 783 -6.65 11.34 -43.97
N ASP A 784 -7.47 10.72 -44.82
CA ASP A 784 -7.67 9.26 -44.89
C ASP A 784 -6.35 8.52 -44.59
N LEU A 785 -6.33 7.73 -43.50
CA LEU A 785 -5.14 7.05 -42.99
C LEU A 785 -4.69 5.95 -43.98
N GLU A 786 -3.77 6.30 -44.88
CA GLU A 786 -2.95 5.33 -45.61
C GLU A 786 -1.59 5.20 -44.89
N GLY A 787 -1.43 4.16 -44.05
CA GLY A 787 -0.15 3.80 -43.41
C GLY A 787 -0.30 3.41 -41.92
N PRO A 788 0.34 2.31 -41.43
CA PRO A 788 -0.12 1.61 -40.21
C PRO A 788 0.63 1.86 -38.89
N ALA A 789 1.53 2.84 -38.76
CA ALA A 789 2.38 2.94 -37.55
C ALA A 789 2.46 4.32 -36.89
N MET A 790 2.30 5.39 -37.67
CA MET A 790 2.52 6.77 -37.21
C MET A 790 1.29 7.64 -37.46
N HIS A 791 0.86 8.40 -36.46
CA HIS A 791 -0.21 9.37 -36.60
C HIS A 791 0.32 10.81 -36.41
N ASP A 792 0.10 11.67 -37.41
CA ASP A 792 0.42 13.11 -37.38
C ASP A 792 -0.85 13.93 -37.09
N ALA A 793 -0.82 14.75 -36.02
CA ALA A 793 -1.93 15.61 -35.60
C ALA A 793 -1.85 17.08 -36.06
N THR A 794 -0.89 17.45 -36.93
CA THR A 794 -0.63 18.86 -37.33
C THR A 794 -1.76 19.56 -38.10
N ASN A 795 -2.81 18.85 -38.53
CA ASN A 795 -3.89 19.40 -39.37
C ASN A 795 -4.88 20.37 -38.66
N GLY A 796 -4.56 20.84 -37.46
CA GLY A 796 -5.45 21.61 -36.56
C GLY A 796 -5.34 23.14 -36.61
N GLY A 797 -4.40 23.73 -37.38
CA GLY A 797 -4.34 25.18 -37.63
C GLY A 797 -4.07 26.07 -36.40
N ARG A 798 -3.63 25.50 -35.27
CA ARG A 798 -3.11 26.26 -34.13
C ARG A 798 -1.64 25.90 -33.94
N TYR A 799 -0.79 26.90 -34.20
CA TYR A 799 0.68 26.88 -34.12
C TYR A 799 1.38 26.18 -35.30
N GLU A 800 2.41 26.83 -35.85
CA GLU A 800 3.33 26.29 -36.87
C GLU A 800 4.19 25.19 -36.24
N LYS A 801 3.58 24.08 -35.82
CA LYS A 801 4.33 22.92 -35.33
C LYS A 801 4.98 22.22 -36.51
N ALA A 802 6.27 21.90 -36.39
CA ALA A 802 6.97 21.08 -37.38
C ALA A 802 6.25 19.73 -37.55
N GLU A 803 6.27 19.18 -38.76
CA GLU A 803 5.75 17.84 -39.03
C GLU A 803 6.67 16.79 -38.40
N PRO A 804 6.11 15.72 -37.78
CA PRO A 804 6.90 14.59 -37.32
C PRO A 804 7.70 13.96 -38.47
N THR A 805 8.85 13.38 -38.15
CA THR A 805 9.73 12.75 -39.16
C THR A 805 9.99 11.28 -38.84
N THR A 806 10.27 10.49 -39.88
CA THR A 806 10.63 9.08 -39.73
C THR A 806 11.90 8.75 -40.53
N SER A 807 12.77 7.89 -39.98
CA SER A 807 13.95 7.40 -40.69
C SER A 807 14.29 5.96 -40.33
N ASN A 808 14.52 5.09 -41.32
CA ASN A 808 14.80 3.66 -41.09
C ASN A 808 13.75 2.95 -40.21
N VAL A 809 12.47 3.27 -40.43
CA VAL A 809 11.34 2.60 -39.78
C VAL A 809 10.91 1.41 -40.64
N GLU A 810 10.75 0.24 -40.03
CA GLU A 810 10.26 -0.96 -40.69
C GLU A 810 8.90 -1.39 -40.13
N TYR A 811 8.03 -1.85 -41.03
CA TYR A 811 6.71 -2.33 -40.68
C TYR A 811 6.55 -3.79 -41.09
N VAL A 812 6.21 -4.65 -40.12
CA VAL A 812 6.03 -6.09 -40.31
C VAL A 812 4.55 -6.45 -40.12
N ASP A 813 3.88 -6.80 -41.22
CA ASP A 813 2.48 -7.23 -41.22
C ASP A 813 2.34 -8.69 -40.78
N VAL A 814 1.51 -8.95 -39.76
CA VAL A 814 1.28 -10.30 -39.19
C VAL A 814 -0.18 -10.78 -39.36
N ASP A 815 -0.38 -11.96 -39.97
CA ASP A 815 -1.72 -12.52 -40.31
C ASP A 815 -2.55 -12.92 -39.06
N ARG A 816 -3.86 -12.61 -39.06
CA ARG A 816 -4.81 -12.84 -37.94
C ARG A 816 -4.89 -14.28 -37.45
N ARG A 817 -4.60 -15.28 -38.30
CA ARG A 817 -4.88 -16.69 -37.99
C ARG A 817 -3.78 -17.43 -37.23
N HIS A 818 -2.58 -16.85 -37.16
CA HIS A 818 -1.43 -17.53 -36.56
C HIS A 818 -1.05 -17.01 -35.17
N ASN A 819 -1.58 -15.86 -34.74
CA ASN A 819 -1.19 -15.22 -33.48
C ASN A 819 -2.40 -14.67 -32.71
N SER A 820 -3.28 -15.56 -32.22
CA SER A 820 -4.25 -15.21 -31.16
C SER A 820 -3.58 -14.72 -29.86
N ARG A 821 -2.24 -14.82 -29.79
CA ARG A 821 -1.37 -14.38 -28.70
C ARG A 821 -0.82 -12.95 -28.89
N LEU A 822 -1.02 -12.33 -30.07
CA LEU A 822 -0.64 -10.94 -30.42
C LEU A 822 -1.86 -10.17 -30.93
N THR A 823 -3.00 -10.28 -30.27
CA THR A 823 -4.14 -9.43 -30.60
C THR A 823 -4.49 -8.59 -29.37
N PRO A 824 -4.70 -7.26 -29.50
CA PRO A 824 -5.25 -6.48 -28.42
C PRO A 824 -6.65 -7.04 -28.17
N SER A 825 -7.11 -7.03 -26.92
CA SER A 825 -8.48 -7.44 -26.65
C SER A 825 -9.39 -6.48 -27.43
N ALA A 826 -9.98 -6.97 -28.52
CA ALA A 826 -11.16 -6.35 -29.06
C ALA A 826 -12.26 -6.65 -28.05
N ARG A 827 -12.32 -5.89 -26.94
CA ARG A 827 -13.54 -5.78 -26.14
C ARG A 827 -14.59 -5.14 -27.06
N THR A 828 -15.18 -5.95 -27.92
CA THR A 828 -16.47 -5.68 -28.51
C THR A 828 -17.43 -5.62 -27.34
N THR A 829 -17.83 -4.42 -26.95
CA THR A 829 -18.95 -4.20 -26.04
C THR A 829 -20.24 -4.64 -26.74
N ASP A 830 -20.41 -5.95 -26.90
CA ASP A 830 -21.72 -6.57 -27.07
C ASP A 830 -22.23 -6.95 -25.68
N GLU A 831 -22.39 -5.96 -24.80
CA GLU A 831 -23.23 -5.98 -23.58
C GLU A 831 -23.40 -4.56 -23.00
#